data_AF-T1G9E1-F1
#
_entry.id   AF-T1G9E1-F1
#
_cell.length_a   1.000
_cell.length_b   1.000
_cell.length_c   1.000
_cell.angle_alpha   90.00
_cell.angle_beta   90.00
_cell.angle_gamma   90.00
#
_symmetry.space_group_name_H-M   'P 1'
#
loop_
_entity.id
_entity.type
_entity.pdbx_description
1 polymer ?
#
loop_
_entity_poly.entity_id
_entity_poly.type
_entity_poly.pdbx_seq_one_letter_code
_entity_poly.pdbx_strand_id
1 'polypeptide(L)'
;MMTPQEEQEKLLEEALANVRNQSFQMKRCLDKSKLMDGLKHASNMLSELRTSMLSPKSYYELYMAITNELLHLEAYLLDEFNRGRRVADLYELVQYAGNIIPRLYLLITVGIVYIKSNELSRKDVLKDLVEMCRGVQHPLRGLFLRNYLLQCAKNVLPDVDDVEEVEDVVVASHAAPRAIAGLNKVITGNIDTDSGTIKDSISFIQLNFAEMNKLWVRMQHQGHTRDREKREQERRELRILVGTNLVRLSQLESVNIDLYTKLVLPGVLEQVVSCKDAIAQEYLMECIIQVFPDEYHLQTLSSFLQACAELHADVNIKNILIAFIDRLAVFINKGSTDCNLKDTYRLFDVFSQEISTILQNRTNTPIEDVVSLQVSLINLAIKCYPEKIDYVDKVLETTDEIFHKLNLDHVEASTAVCRELSRLLKIPVDSYNDVLRLLQLEHYIALLDYLDYAPRKSVCCHIVQNILDNETIIMNPEQVEKVLTLLSPLIQDQTDQSDQFDEEDFMEEQNYIARLINLIQAQNLDQQYLVLSLARKIFGNGGNMRIKYTMPPLVFAAYKLALAYNDFKSMDPKWDKKCQKIFQLCHQTIGALIKAELTELALRLFLQGALTVSQIPFEDHETVAYEFMSQAFTLYEEEIGESKAQLNAIVLIIATLEKIACFSEENHGPLRNQCGFSAAKLLKKPDQCRAVLTCSHIFWSSKIKDKDGQEMRDGPKVNECLKKAIRIATSCMDKTVQLQLFVEILNKYIYYYEKGCDEVTPHVLIQLISKIRTDSEVLEAGDELDQINKHFTNTILHLKEVKKAREDSDLSLSLCNVTLK
;
A
#
# COMPACT_ATOMS: atom_id res chain seq x y z
N MET A 1 -15.43 26.11 -44.93
CA MET A 1 -16.39 26.40 -43.84
C MET A 1 -15.54 26.67 -42.62
N MET A 2 -15.67 27.85 -42.01
CA MET A 2 -14.93 28.16 -40.78
C MET A 2 -15.37 27.19 -39.69
N THR A 3 -14.44 26.75 -38.85
CA THR A 3 -14.82 25.94 -37.70
C THR A 3 -15.56 26.81 -36.68
N PRO A 4 -16.47 26.24 -35.87
CA PRO A 4 -17.17 27.00 -34.83
C PRO A 4 -16.25 27.69 -33.81
N GLN A 5 -14.98 27.24 -33.69
CA GLN A 5 -13.97 27.90 -32.86
C GLN A 5 -13.38 29.14 -33.54
N GLU A 6 -13.03 29.06 -34.82
CA GLU A 6 -12.51 30.20 -35.59
C GLU A 6 -13.52 31.35 -35.70
N GLU A 7 -14.82 31.03 -35.80
CA GLU A 7 -15.88 32.04 -35.79
C GLU A 7 -16.00 32.76 -34.43
N GLN A 8 -15.80 32.03 -33.32
CA GLN A 8 -15.82 32.61 -31.97
C GLN A 8 -14.61 33.50 -31.72
N GLU A 9 -13.42 33.10 -32.17
CA GLU A 9 -12.20 33.90 -32.05
C GLU A 9 -12.32 35.22 -32.82
N LYS A 10 -12.83 35.18 -34.05
CA LYS A 10 -13.04 36.39 -34.85
C LYS A 10 -14.02 37.38 -34.18
N LEU A 11 -15.15 36.88 -33.68
CA LEU A 11 -16.13 37.70 -32.95
C LEU A 11 -15.51 38.33 -31.69
N LEU A 12 -14.65 37.59 -31.00
CA LEU A 12 -13.95 38.08 -29.81
C LEU A 12 -12.91 39.16 -30.18
N GLU A 13 -12.13 38.96 -31.25
CA GLU A 13 -11.14 39.94 -31.72
C GLU A 13 -11.79 41.27 -32.13
N GLU A 14 -12.92 41.21 -32.84
CA GLU A 14 -13.69 42.40 -33.23
C GLU A 14 -14.19 43.17 -31.99
N ALA A 15 -14.74 42.46 -31.01
CA ALA A 15 -15.19 43.07 -29.75
C ALA A 15 -14.01 43.68 -28.96
N LEU A 16 -12.89 42.98 -28.84
CA LEU A 16 -11.69 43.47 -28.15
C LEU A 16 -11.07 44.68 -28.85
N ALA A 17 -11.07 44.72 -30.19
CA ALA A 17 -10.62 45.88 -30.96
C ALA A 17 -11.49 47.11 -30.68
N ASN A 18 -12.81 46.94 -30.63
CA ASN A 18 -13.74 48.01 -30.27
C ASN A 18 -13.51 48.49 -28.83
N VAL A 19 -13.33 47.58 -27.88
CA VAL A 19 -13.01 47.91 -26.48
C VAL A 19 -11.74 48.74 -26.39
N ARG A 20 -10.65 48.32 -27.06
CA ARG A 20 -9.39 49.08 -27.09
C ARG A 20 -9.55 50.48 -27.69
N ASN A 21 -10.32 50.61 -28.76
CA ASN A 21 -10.58 51.89 -29.40
C ASN A 21 -11.37 52.84 -28.48
N GLN A 22 -12.43 52.34 -27.83
CA GLN A 22 -13.25 53.12 -26.92
C GLN A 22 -12.52 53.43 -25.61
N SER A 23 -11.74 52.49 -25.05
CA SER A 23 -10.95 52.71 -23.83
C SER A 23 -9.85 53.75 -24.03
N PHE A 24 -9.20 53.76 -25.20
CA PHE A 24 -8.24 54.80 -25.57
C PHE A 24 -8.89 56.18 -25.63
N GLN A 25 -10.07 56.29 -26.26
CA GLN A 25 -10.83 57.54 -26.32
C GLN A 25 -11.30 57.98 -24.94
N MET A 26 -11.73 57.04 -24.10
CA MET A 26 -12.09 57.28 -22.70
C MET A 26 -10.91 57.89 -21.93
N LYS A 27 -9.75 57.22 -21.89
CA LYS A 27 -8.53 57.71 -21.21
C LYS A 27 -8.14 59.12 -21.67
N ARG A 28 -8.13 59.34 -22.99
CA ARG A 28 -7.83 60.66 -23.57
C ARG A 28 -8.83 61.76 -23.15
N CYS A 29 -10.09 61.42 -22.93
CA CYS A 29 -11.11 62.36 -22.43
C CYS A 29 -10.94 62.63 -20.93
N LEU A 30 -10.57 61.61 -20.14
CA LEU A 30 -10.26 61.74 -18.72
C LEU A 30 -9.03 62.64 -18.50
N ASP A 31 -7.96 62.49 -19.31
CA ASP A 31 -6.78 63.36 -19.27
C ASP A 31 -7.13 64.84 -19.54
N LYS A 32 -8.13 65.07 -20.39
CA LYS A 32 -8.66 66.40 -20.71
C LYS A 32 -9.70 66.91 -19.71
N SER A 33 -9.91 66.21 -18.59
CA SER A 33 -10.93 66.51 -17.57
C SER A 33 -12.37 66.59 -18.12
N LYS A 34 -12.66 65.90 -19.23
CA LYS A 34 -14.00 65.82 -19.81
C LYS A 34 -14.70 64.54 -19.34
N LEU A 35 -15.21 64.55 -18.11
CA LEU A 35 -15.79 63.36 -17.48
C LEU A 35 -17.01 62.82 -18.24
N MET A 36 -17.94 63.67 -18.68
CA MET A 36 -19.17 63.22 -19.37
C MET A 36 -18.88 62.55 -20.72
N ASP A 37 -17.94 63.08 -21.48
CA ASP A 37 -17.49 62.46 -22.74
C ASP A 37 -16.75 61.14 -22.43
N GLY A 38 -15.96 61.10 -21.36
CA GLY A 38 -15.32 59.87 -20.86
C GLY A 38 -16.34 58.78 -20.50
N LEU A 39 -17.41 59.12 -19.75
CA LEU A 39 -18.50 58.22 -19.40
C LEU A 39 -19.29 57.73 -20.62
N LYS A 40 -19.44 58.58 -21.64
CA LYS A 40 -20.06 58.16 -22.92
C LYS A 40 -19.23 57.12 -23.65
N HIS A 41 -17.91 57.30 -23.71
CA HIS A 41 -16.99 56.30 -24.28
C HIS A 41 -16.95 55.01 -23.43
N ALA A 42 -16.98 55.12 -22.10
CA ALA A 42 -17.11 53.98 -21.20
C ALA A 42 -18.44 53.22 -21.42
N SER A 43 -19.56 53.93 -21.61
CA SER A 43 -20.86 53.32 -21.91
C SER A 43 -20.88 52.62 -23.27
N ASN A 44 -20.19 53.16 -24.27
CA ASN A 44 -20.04 52.52 -25.58
C ASN A 44 -19.19 51.24 -25.47
N MET A 45 -18.07 51.31 -24.74
CA MET A 45 -17.24 50.14 -24.43
C MET A 45 -18.05 49.03 -23.72
N LEU A 46 -18.83 49.40 -22.70
CA LEU A 46 -19.68 48.46 -21.95
C LEU A 46 -20.85 47.91 -22.76
N SER A 47 -21.18 48.51 -23.89
CA SER A 47 -22.24 47.99 -24.76
C SER A 47 -21.83 46.68 -25.45
N GLU A 48 -20.54 46.40 -25.57
CA GLU A 48 -20.03 45.13 -26.12
C GLU A 48 -20.35 43.93 -25.20
N LEU A 49 -20.46 44.13 -23.87
CA LEU A 49 -20.89 43.10 -22.91
C LEU A 49 -22.35 42.66 -23.09
N ARG A 50 -23.11 43.33 -23.97
CA ARG A 50 -24.49 42.95 -24.32
C ARG A 50 -24.55 41.86 -25.38
N THR A 51 -23.44 41.36 -25.89
CA THR A 51 -23.48 40.22 -26.81
C THR A 51 -23.98 38.94 -26.12
N SER A 52 -24.67 38.09 -26.89
CA SER A 52 -25.04 36.71 -26.50
C SER A 52 -24.39 35.67 -27.41
N MET A 53 -23.58 36.10 -28.38
CA MET A 53 -23.00 35.22 -29.39
C MET A 53 -21.69 34.57 -28.93
N LEU A 54 -21.08 35.11 -27.88
CA LEU A 54 -19.81 34.62 -27.36
C LEU A 54 -20.01 33.43 -26.41
N SER A 55 -19.08 32.47 -26.52
CA SER A 55 -18.93 31.43 -25.51
C SER A 55 -18.58 32.03 -24.14
N PRO A 56 -18.87 31.33 -23.02
CA PRO A 56 -18.52 31.81 -21.68
C PRO A 56 -17.04 32.13 -21.49
N LYS A 57 -16.14 31.35 -22.10
CA LYS A 57 -14.69 31.58 -22.04
C LYS A 57 -14.30 32.87 -22.77
N SER A 58 -14.77 33.03 -24.01
CA SER A 58 -14.54 34.27 -24.78
C SER A 58 -15.17 35.48 -24.10
N TYR A 59 -16.35 35.32 -23.49
CA TYR A 59 -17.01 36.37 -22.72
C TYR A 59 -16.20 36.74 -21.46
N TYR A 60 -15.59 35.77 -20.78
CA TYR A 60 -14.70 36.03 -19.64
C TYR A 60 -13.47 36.85 -20.04
N GLU A 61 -12.85 36.55 -21.19
CA GLU A 61 -11.72 37.32 -21.70
C GLU A 61 -12.11 38.77 -22.02
N LEU A 62 -13.26 38.96 -22.67
CA LEU A 62 -13.83 40.29 -22.92
C LEU A 62 -14.14 41.04 -21.61
N TYR A 63 -14.73 40.34 -20.64
CA TYR A 63 -15.02 40.85 -19.30
C TYR A 63 -13.75 41.32 -18.58
N MET A 64 -12.68 40.52 -18.60
CA MET A 64 -11.40 40.89 -17.97
C MET A 64 -10.78 42.13 -18.65
N ALA A 65 -10.84 42.21 -19.98
CA ALA A 65 -10.36 43.40 -20.70
C ALA A 65 -11.13 44.66 -20.29
N ILE A 66 -12.45 44.60 -20.21
CA ILE A 66 -13.29 45.75 -19.86
C ILE A 66 -13.15 46.14 -18.39
N THR A 67 -13.09 45.17 -17.48
CA THR A 67 -12.94 45.45 -16.04
C THR A 67 -11.60 46.11 -15.71
N ASN A 68 -10.51 45.70 -16.37
CA ASN A 68 -9.22 46.40 -16.26
C ASN A 68 -9.33 47.87 -16.68
N GLU A 69 -10.09 48.17 -17.73
CA GLU A 69 -10.32 49.54 -18.18
C GLU A 69 -11.23 50.33 -17.22
N LEU A 70 -12.23 49.68 -16.61
CA LEU A 70 -13.06 50.30 -15.58
C LEU A 70 -12.28 50.60 -14.29
N LEU A 71 -11.28 49.80 -13.91
CA LEU A 71 -10.42 50.09 -12.76
C LEU A 71 -9.65 51.40 -12.95
N HIS A 72 -9.23 51.72 -14.19
CA HIS A 72 -8.63 53.02 -14.48
C HIS A 72 -9.63 54.17 -14.29
N LEU A 73 -10.89 53.97 -14.69
CA LEU A 73 -11.96 54.95 -14.47
C LEU A 73 -12.25 55.14 -12.97
N GLU A 74 -12.30 54.05 -12.20
CA GLU A 74 -12.47 54.09 -10.74
C GLU A 74 -11.33 54.87 -10.07
N ALA A 75 -10.07 54.56 -10.40
CA ALA A 75 -8.92 55.25 -9.84
C ALA A 75 -8.91 56.75 -10.17
N TYR A 76 -9.25 57.10 -11.41
CA TYR A 76 -9.40 58.50 -11.81
C TYR A 76 -10.48 59.21 -11.00
N LEU A 77 -11.65 58.59 -10.83
CA LEU A 77 -12.73 59.16 -10.03
C LEU A 77 -12.29 59.36 -8.58
N LEU A 78 -11.66 58.36 -7.94
CA LEU A 78 -11.15 58.50 -6.57
C LEU A 78 -10.16 59.67 -6.43
N ASP A 79 -9.26 59.84 -7.39
CA ASP A 79 -8.30 60.95 -7.41
C ASP A 79 -9.01 62.31 -7.54
N GLU A 80 -10.07 62.40 -8.36
CA GLU A 80 -10.87 63.62 -8.52
C GLU A 80 -11.63 64.00 -7.25
N PHE A 81 -12.21 63.00 -6.56
CA PHE A 81 -12.89 63.19 -5.28
C PHE A 81 -11.90 63.61 -4.18
N ASN A 82 -10.72 62.98 -4.11
CA ASN A 82 -9.66 63.34 -3.16
C ASN A 82 -9.12 64.76 -3.39
N ARG A 83 -9.10 65.23 -4.65
CA ARG A 83 -8.70 66.60 -5.01
C ARG A 83 -9.79 67.64 -4.75
N GLY A 84 -10.96 67.24 -4.24
CA GLY A 84 -12.07 68.13 -3.89
C GLY A 84 -12.92 68.60 -5.08
N ARG A 85 -12.71 68.05 -6.29
CA ARG A 85 -13.53 68.35 -7.47
C ARG A 85 -14.74 67.42 -7.50
N ARG A 86 -15.71 67.71 -6.64
CA ARG A 86 -16.95 66.93 -6.51
C ARG A 86 -17.89 67.23 -7.66
N VAL A 87 -18.29 66.20 -8.40
CA VAL A 87 -19.38 66.28 -9.36
C VAL A 87 -20.65 65.89 -8.61
N ALA A 88 -21.53 66.87 -8.36
CA ALA A 88 -22.81 66.62 -7.71
C ALA A 88 -23.65 65.65 -8.53
N ASP A 89 -24.41 64.81 -7.83
CA ASP A 89 -25.39 63.86 -8.40
C ASP A 89 -24.81 62.86 -9.41
N LEU A 90 -23.51 62.54 -9.32
CA LEU A 90 -22.87 61.57 -10.23
C LEU A 90 -23.54 60.18 -10.15
N TYR A 91 -24.02 59.78 -8.97
CA TYR A 91 -24.78 58.53 -8.77
C TYR A 91 -26.10 58.50 -9.55
N GLU A 92 -26.77 59.64 -9.74
CA GLU A 92 -27.97 59.76 -10.58
C GLU A 92 -27.59 59.90 -12.06
N LEU A 93 -26.54 60.65 -12.37
CA LEU A 93 -26.13 60.93 -13.74
C LEU A 93 -25.78 59.67 -14.54
N VAL A 94 -25.13 58.69 -13.91
CA VAL A 94 -24.82 57.41 -14.55
C VAL A 94 -26.06 56.56 -14.81
N GLN A 95 -27.18 56.83 -14.13
CA GLN A 95 -28.44 56.11 -14.33
C GLN A 95 -29.16 56.51 -15.62
N TYR A 96 -28.86 57.70 -16.18
CA TYR A 96 -29.41 58.14 -17.47
C TYR A 96 -28.90 57.32 -18.67
N ALA A 97 -27.91 56.44 -18.49
CA ALA A 97 -27.49 55.51 -19.53
C ALA A 97 -28.65 54.61 -19.96
N GLY A 98 -29.07 54.70 -21.23
CA GLY A 98 -30.29 54.03 -21.72
C GLY A 98 -30.26 52.50 -21.60
N ASN A 99 -29.10 51.86 -21.74
CA ASN A 99 -28.94 50.40 -21.64
C ASN A 99 -28.59 49.96 -20.22
N ILE A 100 -29.25 48.90 -19.73
CA ILE A 100 -29.09 48.41 -18.35
C ILE A 100 -27.67 47.91 -18.01
N ILE A 101 -26.97 47.23 -18.93
CA ILE A 101 -25.63 46.70 -18.65
C ILE A 101 -24.62 47.85 -18.44
N PRO A 102 -24.40 48.77 -19.38
CA PRO A 102 -23.57 49.95 -19.14
C PRO A 102 -23.97 50.73 -17.89
N ARG A 103 -25.27 50.90 -17.66
CA ARG A 103 -25.80 51.60 -16.48
C ARG A 103 -25.33 50.97 -15.19
N LEU A 104 -25.52 49.66 -15.01
CA LEU A 104 -25.19 48.99 -13.75
C LEU A 104 -23.69 48.90 -13.51
N TYR A 105 -22.85 48.67 -14.54
CA TYR A 105 -21.40 48.69 -14.37
C TYR A 105 -20.89 50.07 -13.95
N LEU A 106 -21.40 51.16 -14.55
CA LEU A 106 -21.06 52.52 -14.14
C LEU A 106 -21.65 52.89 -12.77
N LEU A 107 -22.84 52.39 -12.45
CA LEU A 107 -23.47 52.59 -11.14
C LEU A 107 -22.66 51.91 -10.04
N ILE A 108 -22.14 50.70 -10.28
CA ILE A 108 -21.28 49.99 -9.32
C ILE A 108 -19.97 50.73 -9.12
N THR A 109 -19.27 51.17 -10.19
CA THR A 109 -18.02 51.91 -10.04
C THR A 109 -18.22 53.21 -9.26
N VAL A 110 -19.25 53.99 -9.61
CA VAL A 110 -19.56 55.24 -8.92
C VAL A 110 -20.02 54.97 -7.49
N GLY A 111 -20.92 54.03 -7.26
CA GLY A 111 -21.41 53.68 -5.92
C GLY A 111 -20.26 53.34 -4.96
N ILE A 112 -19.25 52.63 -5.44
CA ILE A 112 -18.08 52.25 -4.63
C ILE A 112 -17.15 53.43 -4.36
N VAL A 113 -16.98 54.33 -5.33
CA VAL A 113 -16.27 55.61 -5.11
C VAL A 113 -16.98 56.45 -4.05
N TYR A 114 -18.31 56.48 -4.05
CA TYR A 114 -19.11 57.20 -3.06
C TYR A 114 -18.97 56.60 -1.65
N ILE A 115 -18.94 55.27 -1.54
CA ILE A 115 -18.69 54.62 -0.25
C ILE A 115 -17.27 54.93 0.26
N LYS A 116 -16.25 54.86 -0.62
CA LYS A 116 -14.86 55.19 -0.25
C LYS A 116 -14.66 56.66 0.14
N SER A 117 -15.47 57.55 -0.44
CA SER A 117 -15.41 59.00 -0.18
C SER A 117 -16.28 59.43 1.01
N ASN A 118 -16.96 58.49 1.69
CA ASN A 118 -17.88 58.72 2.82
C ASN A 118 -18.98 59.77 2.54
N GLU A 119 -19.50 59.84 1.30
CA GLU A 119 -20.56 60.80 0.95
C GLU A 119 -21.98 60.26 1.19
N LEU A 120 -22.17 58.94 1.11
CA LEU A 120 -23.45 58.25 1.30
C LEU A 120 -23.31 57.10 2.30
N SER A 121 -24.43 56.71 2.93
CA SER A 121 -24.49 55.57 3.85
C SER A 121 -24.07 54.29 3.11
N ARG A 122 -23.03 53.63 3.63
CA ARG A 122 -22.48 52.39 3.06
C ARG A 122 -23.55 51.31 2.92
N LYS A 123 -24.43 51.21 3.92
CA LYS A 123 -25.51 50.23 3.98
C LYS A 123 -26.51 50.39 2.84
N ASP A 124 -27.00 51.61 2.62
CA ASP A 124 -28.05 51.84 1.63
C ASP A 124 -27.52 51.71 0.21
N VAL A 125 -26.30 52.17 -0.05
CA VAL A 125 -25.67 52.00 -1.38
C VAL A 125 -25.44 50.52 -1.68
N LEU A 126 -24.92 49.72 -0.74
CA LEU A 126 -24.72 48.29 -0.97
C LEU A 126 -26.06 47.55 -1.18
N LYS A 127 -27.09 47.91 -0.41
CA LYS A 127 -28.43 47.34 -0.56
C LYS A 127 -29.08 47.72 -1.88
N ASP A 128 -28.99 48.98 -2.28
CA ASP A 128 -29.50 49.48 -3.56
C ASP A 128 -28.79 48.79 -4.73
N LEU A 129 -27.45 48.72 -4.72
CA LEU A 129 -26.69 48.07 -5.79
C LEU A 129 -27.08 46.60 -5.97
N VAL A 130 -27.22 45.82 -4.89
CA VAL A 130 -27.58 44.40 -5.01
C VAL A 130 -29.03 44.20 -5.46
N GLU A 131 -29.95 45.09 -5.05
CA GLU A 131 -31.35 45.10 -5.48
C GLU A 131 -31.47 45.51 -6.95
N MET A 132 -30.76 46.54 -7.39
CA MET A 132 -30.74 47.00 -8.79
C MET A 132 -30.12 45.96 -9.72
N CYS A 133 -29.15 45.17 -9.25
CA CYS A 133 -28.64 44.01 -9.98
C CYS A 133 -29.69 42.91 -10.24
N ARG A 134 -30.84 42.89 -9.55
CA ARG A 134 -31.97 42.00 -9.90
C ARG A 134 -32.57 42.32 -11.27
N GLY A 135 -32.34 43.52 -11.81
CA GLY A 135 -32.81 43.89 -13.16
C GLY A 135 -32.19 43.05 -14.29
N VAL A 136 -31.05 42.38 -14.06
CA VAL A 136 -30.37 41.55 -15.08
C VAL A 136 -30.60 40.07 -14.79
N GLN A 137 -31.58 39.49 -15.48
CA GLN A 137 -31.97 38.07 -15.33
C GLN A 137 -31.28 37.13 -16.34
N HIS A 138 -30.49 37.66 -17.28
CA HIS A 138 -29.74 36.84 -18.23
C HIS A 138 -28.58 36.12 -17.49
N PRO A 139 -28.47 34.78 -17.53
CA PRO A 139 -27.51 34.04 -16.72
C PRO A 139 -26.04 34.48 -16.85
N LEU A 140 -25.50 34.47 -18.07
CA LEU A 140 -24.08 34.81 -18.30
C LEU A 140 -23.74 36.24 -17.85
N ARG A 141 -24.48 37.23 -18.37
CA ARG A 141 -24.27 38.65 -18.08
C ARG A 141 -24.52 38.99 -16.61
N GLY A 142 -25.54 38.39 -16.01
CA GLY A 142 -25.87 38.58 -14.60
C GLY A 142 -24.80 38.01 -13.67
N LEU A 143 -24.27 36.82 -13.98
CA LEU A 143 -23.15 36.23 -13.22
C LEU A 143 -21.91 37.11 -13.25
N PHE A 144 -21.50 37.60 -14.42
CA PHE A 144 -20.34 38.48 -14.53
C PHE A 144 -20.55 39.86 -13.88
N LEU A 145 -21.74 40.45 -14.02
CA LEU A 145 -22.08 41.71 -13.35
C LEU A 145 -22.05 41.56 -11.82
N ARG A 146 -22.58 40.47 -11.28
CA ARG A 146 -22.58 40.19 -9.84
C ARG A 146 -21.19 39.84 -9.32
N ASN A 147 -20.38 39.15 -10.12
CA ASN A 147 -18.98 38.92 -9.81
C ASN A 147 -18.19 40.23 -9.78
N TYR A 148 -18.48 41.15 -10.71
CA TYR A 148 -17.89 42.49 -10.70
C TYR A 148 -18.27 43.29 -9.46
N LEU A 149 -19.57 43.30 -9.10
CA LEU A 149 -20.05 43.90 -7.85
C LEU A 149 -19.28 43.37 -6.64
N LEU A 150 -19.14 42.04 -6.54
CA LEU A 150 -18.43 41.40 -5.45
C LEU A 150 -16.93 41.73 -5.42
N GLN A 151 -16.29 41.81 -6.58
CA GLN A 151 -14.87 42.17 -6.70
C GLN A 151 -14.61 43.60 -6.26
N CYS A 152 -15.44 44.56 -6.71
CA CYS A 152 -15.28 45.95 -6.37
C CYS A 152 -15.69 46.24 -4.91
N ALA A 153 -16.69 45.52 -4.37
CA ALA A 153 -17.10 45.64 -2.97
C ALA A 153 -16.08 45.07 -1.98
N LYS A 154 -15.08 44.29 -2.41
CA LYS A 154 -14.13 43.56 -1.55
C LYS A 154 -13.57 44.39 -0.39
N ASN A 155 -13.08 45.59 -0.66
CA ASN A 155 -12.39 46.42 0.34
C ASN A 155 -13.35 47.39 1.07
N VAL A 156 -14.64 47.25 0.85
CA VAL A 156 -15.67 48.24 1.19
C VAL A 156 -16.76 47.64 2.07
N LEU A 157 -16.79 46.30 2.21
CA LEU A 157 -17.73 45.62 3.09
C LEU A 157 -17.49 46.04 4.55
N PRO A 158 -18.57 46.38 5.30
CA PRO A 158 -18.45 46.59 6.73
C PRO A 158 -18.04 45.30 7.48
N ASP A 159 -17.01 45.42 8.33
CA ASP A 159 -16.42 44.31 9.10
C ASP A 159 -16.20 44.71 10.57
N VAL A 160 -17.14 45.49 11.13
CA VAL A 160 -17.12 45.89 12.54
C VAL A 160 -18.17 45.08 13.27
N ASP A 161 -17.78 44.46 14.39
CA ASP A 161 -18.68 43.81 15.32
C ASP A 161 -19.67 44.82 15.92
N ASP A 162 -20.88 44.36 16.23
CA ASP A 162 -21.80 45.13 17.06
C ASP A 162 -21.03 45.44 18.36
N VAL A 163 -20.66 46.71 18.61
CA VAL A 163 -20.28 47.12 19.96
C VAL A 163 -21.50 46.84 20.80
N GLU A 164 -21.42 45.83 21.66
CA GLU A 164 -22.48 45.45 22.58
C GLU A 164 -23.07 46.74 23.17
N GLU A 165 -24.38 46.93 22.99
CA GLU A 165 -25.12 47.85 23.82
C GLU A 165 -24.77 47.45 25.26
N VAL A 166 -23.99 48.29 25.94
CA VAL A 166 -23.75 48.15 27.36
C VAL A 166 -25.13 48.21 28.00
N GLU A 167 -25.67 47.05 28.35
CA GLU A 167 -26.80 46.95 29.26
C GLU A 167 -26.37 47.72 30.51
N ASP A 168 -27.00 48.87 30.72
CA ASP A 168 -26.90 49.63 31.96
C ASP A 168 -27.25 48.69 33.12
N VAL A 169 -26.22 48.18 33.80
CA VAL A 169 -26.36 47.60 35.13
C VAL A 169 -26.69 48.76 36.07
N VAL A 170 -27.99 49.06 36.17
CA VAL A 170 -28.51 49.99 37.16
C VAL A 170 -28.42 49.32 38.54
N VAL A 171 -27.29 49.52 39.22
CA VAL A 171 -27.21 49.36 40.68
C VAL A 171 -27.94 50.54 41.31
N ALA A 172 -29.00 50.22 42.06
CA ALA A 172 -29.82 51.15 42.79
C ALA A 172 -29.02 52.04 43.77
N SER A 173 -29.25 53.35 43.73
CA SER A 173 -29.29 54.18 44.94
C SER A 173 -30.14 55.45 44.72
N HIS A 174 -30.92 55.77 45.75
CA HIS A 174 -31.90 56.85 45.83
C HIS A 174 -31.30 58.26 45.72
N ALA A 175 -31.92 59.15 44.93
CA ALA A 175 -32.43 60.48 45.32
C ALA A 175 -32.73 61.40 44.11
N ALA A 176 -33.71 62.28 44.29
CA ALA A 176 -34.38 63.15 43.32
C ALA A 176 -33.49 64.20 42.58
N PRO A 177 -33.98 64.80 41.47
CA PRO A 177 -33.15 65.59 40.55
C PRO A 177 -32.99 67.05 41.01
N ARG A 178 -31.77 67.57 40.94
CA ARG A 178 -31.52 69.02 40.98
C ARG A 178 -30.52 69.42 39.91
N ALA A 179 -30.93 70.45 39.16
CA ALA A 179 -30.19 71.14 38.14
C ALA A 179 -28.76 71.51 38.57
N ILE A 180 -27.81 71.35 37.66
CA ILE A 180 -26.80 72.35 37.29
C ILE A 180 -26.44 72.09 35.83
N ALA A 181 -26.87 73.00 34.97
CA ALA A 181 -26.30 73.20 33.65
C ALA A 181 -24.91 73.82 33.81
N GLY A 182 -23.91 73.27 33.14
CA GLY A 182 -22.62 73.95 32.98
C GLY A 182 -21.43 73.00 33.01
N LEU A 183 -20.71 72.97 31.88
CA LEU A 183 -19.41 72.33 31.65
C LEU A 183 -19.40 70.81 31.47
N ASN A 184 -19.61 70.39 30.21
CA ASN A 184 -18.61 69.59 29.49
C ASN A 184 -18.87 69.69 27.98
N LYS A 185 -18.36 70.77 27.39
CA LYS A 185 -18.10 70.88 25.96
C LYS A 185 -16.77 70.18 25.69
N VAL A 186 -16.80 68.85 25.58
CA VAL A 186 -15.67 68.05 25.08
C VAL A 186 -16.25 66.96 24.16
N ILE A 187 -16.23 67.28 22.87
CA ILE A 187 -16.10 66.35 21.73
C ILE A 187 -17.05 65.13 21.77
N THR A 188 -18.34 65.35 21.55
CA THR A 188 -19.18 64.36 20.85
C THR A 188 -19.11 64.68 19.36
N GLY A 189 -18.00 64.29 18.72
CA GLY A 189 -18.05 64.04 17.29
C GLY A 189 -19.01 62.87 17.08
N ASN A 190 -19.96 63.02 16.16
CA ASN A 190 -20.79 61.92 15.67
C ASN A 190 -19.88 60.71 15.40
N ILE A 191 -19.99 59.67 16.23
CA ILE A 191 -19.49 58.36 15.87
C ILE A 191 -20.62 57.76 15.03
N ASP A 192 -20.29 57.51 13.77
CA ASP A 192 -21.18 57.07 12.70
C ASP A 192 -21.94 55.79 13.06
N THR A 193 -23.12 55.91 13.67
CA THR A 193 -24.08 54.80 13.82
C THR A 193 -24.75 54.42 12.48
N ASP A 194 -24.31 55.02 11.37
CA ASP A 194 -24.86 54.85 10.01
C ASP A 194 -23.89 54.08 9.07
N SER A 195 -22.74 53.65 9.57
CA SER A 195 -21.86 52.73 8.87
C SER A 195 -22.25 51.29 9.20
N GLY A 196 -22.89 50.59 8.26
CA GLY A 196 -23.51 49.27 8.45
C GLY A 196 -22.68 48.19 9.18
N THR A 197 -23.37 47.13 9.61
CA THR A 197 -22.83 46.06 10.47
C THR A 197 -22.31 44.85 9.67
N ILE A 198 -21.61 43.93 10.34
CA ILE A 198 -21.22 42.65 9.73
C ILE A 198 -22.43 41.83 9.22
N LYS A 199 -23.57 41.93 9.91
CA LYS A 199 -24.82 41.26 9.50
C LYS A 199 -25.33 41.79 8.16
N ASP A 200 -25.14 43.08 7.89
CA ASP A 200 -25.48 43.69 6.60
C ASP A 200 -24.56 43.15 5.48
N SER A 201 -23.26 42.98 5.77
CA SER A 201 -22.31 42.35 4.84
C SER A 201 -22.65 40.90 4.53
N ILE A 202 -22.98 40.11 5.56
CA ILE A 202 -23.41 38.71 5.40
C ILE A 202 -24.68 38.65 4.55
N SER A 203 -25.68 39.46 4.88
CA SER A 203 -26.96 39.52 4.15
C SER A 203 -26.76 39.94 2.68
N PHE A 204 -25.87 40.91 2.43
CA PHE A 204 -25.50 41.35 1.08
C PHE A 204 -24.87 40.21 0.28
N ILE A 205 -23.87 39.51 0.84
CA ILE A 205 -23.18 38.42 0.13
C ILE A 205 -24.12 37.23 -0.06
N GLN A 206 -24.91 36.85 0.95
CA GLN A 206 -25.89 35.75 0.84
C GLN A 206 -26.95 36.04 -0.22
N LEU A 207 -27.47 37.27 -0.29
CA LEU A 207 -28.41 37.65 -1.34
C LEU A 207 -27.75 37.58 -2.72
N ASN A 208 -26.51 38.06 -2.85
CA ASN A 208 -25.77 37.96 -4.11
C ASN A 208 -25.51 36.51 -4.50
N PHE A 209 -25.12 35.67 -3.56
CA PHE A 209 -24.91 34.24 -3.72
C PHE A 209 -26.19 33.52 -4.17
N ALA A 210 -27.32 33.77 -3.50
CA ALA A 210 -28.62 33.18 -3.85
C ALA A 210 -29.01 33.52 -5.30
N GLU A 211 -28.85 34.78 -5.71
CA GLU A 211 -29.15 35.18 -7.09
C GLU A 211 -28.15 34.63 -8.10
N MET A 212 -26.85 34.58 -7.79
CA MET A 212 -25.85 33.94 -8.65
C MET A 212 -26.11 32.44 -8.82
N ASN A 213 -26.48 31.74 -7.75
CA ASN A 213 -26.85 30.33 -7.81
C ASN A 213 -28.08 30.12 -8.70
N LYS A 214 -29.14 30.94 -8.53
CA LYS A 214 -30.32 30.89 -9.41
C LYS A 214 -29.99 31.14 -10.88
N LEU A 215 -29.13 32.12 -11.17
CA LEU A 215 -28.69 32.39 -12.54
C LEU A 215 -27.91 31.22 -13.11
N TRP A 216 -27.02 30.61 -12.32
CA TRP A 216 -26.23 29.47 -12.73
C TRP A 216 -27.06 28.22 -12.99
N VAL A 217 -28.07 27.93 -12.16
CA VAL A 217 -29.05 26.86 -12.41
C VAL A 217 -29.89 27.17 -13.64
N ARG A 218 -30.29 28.43 -13.83
CA ARG A 218 -31.05 28.85 -15.02
C ARG A 218 -30.28 28.62 -16.33
N MET A 219 -28.94 28.63 -16.30
CA MET A 219 -28.13 28.26 -17.48
C MET A 219 -28.45 26.86 -17.99
N GLN A 220 -28.80 25.91 -17.11
CA GLN A 220 -29.12 24.54 -17.52
C GLN A 220 -30.27 24.48 -18.53
N HIS A 221 -31.26 25.35 -18.33
CA HIS A 221 -32.50 25.40 -19.11
C HIS A 221 -32.47 26.42 -20.24
N GLN A 222 -31.37 27.16 -20.41
CA GLN A 222 -31.22 28.14 -21.49
C GLN A 222 -30.84 27.45 -22.81
N GLY A 223 -31.49 27.82 -23.91
CA GLY A 223 -31.14 27.33 -25.26
C GLY A 223 -31.77 25.97 -25.61
N HIS A 224 -31.23 25.33 -26.66
CA HIS A 224 -31.80 24.09 -27.20
C HIS A 224 -31.36 22.86 -26.39
N THR A 225 -32.24 21.88 -26.25
CA THR A 225 -31.97 20.60 -25.56
C THR A 225 -30.74 19.85 -26.08
N ARG A 226 -30.39 19.98 -27.37
CA ARG A 226 -29.24 19.29 -27.99
C ARG A 226 -27.89 19.73 -27.43
N ASP A 227 -27.79 20.98 -26.98
CA ASP A 227 -26.53 21.55 -26.50
C ASP A 227 -26.35 21.36 -24.98
N ARG A 228 -27.06 20.39 -24.37
CA ARG A 228 -27.06 20.16 -22.92
C ARG A 228 -25.67 19.85 -22.37
N GLU A 229 -24.94 18.91 -22.97
CA GLU A 229 -23.59 18.55 -22.54
C GLU A 229 -22.62 19.73 -22.63
N LYS A 230 -22.71 20.51 -23.72
CA LYS A 230 -21.90 21.73 -23.89
C LYS A 230 -22.18 22.75 -22.78
N ARG A 231 -23.45 22.92 -22.39
CA ARG A 231 -23.83 23.77 -21.25
C ARG A 231 -23.34 23.25 -19.92
N GLU A 232 -23.37 21.94 -19.69
CA GLU A 232 -22.86 21.36 -18.46
C GLU A 232 -21.34 21.60 -18.32
N GLN A 233 -20.59 21.51 -19.42
CA GLN A 233 -19.17 21.89 -19.45
C GLN A 233 -18.95 23.38 -19.20
N GLU A 234 -19.69 24.26 -19.89
CA GLU A 234 -19.65 25.71 -19.69
C GLU A 234 -20.02 26.10 -18.25
N ARG A 235 -21.00 25.42 -17.64
CA ARG A 235 -21.41 25.62 -16.24
C ARG A 235 -20.31 25.22 -15.27
N ARG A 236 -19.58 24.14 -15.53
CA ARG A 236 -18.41 23.72 -14.73
C ARG A 236 -17.28 24.73 -14.77
N GLU A 237 -17.08 25.43 -15.89
CA GLU A 237 -16.10 26.51 -15.98
C GLU A 237 -16.51 27.73 -15.14
N LEU A 238 -17.78 28.11 -15.18
CA LEU A 238 -18.30 29.29 -14.48
C LEU A 238 -18.55 29.08 -12.98
N ARG A 239 -18.48 27.84 -12.46
CA ARG A 239 -18.76 27.53 -11.06
C ARG A 239 -17.92 28.37 -10.07
N ILE A 240 -16.69 28.69 -10.44
CA ILE A 240 -15.75 29.50 -9.65
C ILE A 240 -16.31 30.89 -9.34
N LEU A 241 -17.10 31.48 -10.25
CA LEU A 241 -17.72 32.79 -10.02
C LEU A 241 -18.70 32.74 -8.85
N VAL A 242 -19.48 31.66 -8.74
CA VAL A 242 -20.41 31.47 -7.63
C VAL A 242 -19.64 31.20 -6.33
N GLY A 243 -18.63 30.33 -6.38
CA GLY A 243 -17.79 29.99 -5.23
C GLY A 243 -17.00 31.18 -4.66
N THR A 244 -16.70 32.19 -5.49
CA THR A 244 -16.03 33.43 -5.03
C THR A 244 -16.84 34.14 -3.94
N ASN A 245 -18.18 34.04 -3.93
CA ASN A 245 -19.01 34.58 -2.85
C ASN A 245 -18.72 33.91 -1.51
N LEU A 246 -18.57 32.58 -1.50
CA LEU A 246 -18.24 31.83 -0.28
C LEU A 246 -16.84 32.19 0.21
N VAL A 247 -15.89 32.34 -0.72
CA VAL A 247 -14.53 32.81 -0.39
C VAL A 247 -14.57 34.20 0.27
N ARG A 248 -15.45 35.10 -0.19
CA ARG A 248 -15.63 36.40 0.47
C ARG A 248 -16.21 36.27 1.87
N LEU A 249 -17.16 35.37 2.10
CA LEU A 249 -17.68 35.12 3.44
C LEU A 249 -16.59 34.64 4.40
N SER A 250 -15.67 33.78 3.94
CA SER A 250 -14.55 33.31 4.77
C SER A 250 -13.47 34.36 5.05
N GLN A 251 -13.42 35.44 4.27
CA GLN A 251 -12.43 36.52 4.43
C GLN A 251 -12.86 37.59 5.45
N LEU A 252 -14.10 37.54 5.93
CA LEU A 252 -14.58 38.45 6.97
C LEU A 252 -13.99 38.01 8.31
N GLU A 253 -13.14 38.84 8.90
CA GLU A 253 -12.34 38.48 10.08
C GLU A 253 -13.21 38.38 11.35
N SER A 254 -14.31 39.13 11.39
CA SER A 254 -15.20 39.21 12.57
C SER A 254 -16.31 38.14 12.57
N VAL A 255 -16.28 37.16 11.65
CA VAL A 255 -17.28 36.08 11.62
C VAL A 255 -16.97 35.06 12.72
N ASN A 256 -17.60 35.25 13.88
CA ASN A 256 -17.56 34.29 14.99
C ASN A 256 -18.30 32.99 14.66
N ILE A 257 -17.94 31.91 15.36
CA ILE A 257 -18.56 30.58 15.22
C ILE A 257 -20.09 30.64 15.41
N ASP A 258 -20.55 31.45 16.36
CA ASP A 258 -21.99 31.65 16.62
C ASP A 258 -22.73 32.34 15.47
N LEU A 259 -22.08 33.30 14.79
CA LEU A 259 -22.66 33.95 13.62
C LEU A 259 -22.66 32.99 12.42
N TYR A 260 -21.61 32.17 12.30
CA TYR A 260 -21.52 31.17 11.26
C TYR A 260 -22.64 30.11 11.39
N THR A 261 -22.81 29.53 12.57
CA THR A 261 -23.80 28.49 12.87
C THR A 261 -25.24 29.01 12.73
N LYS A 262 -25.53 30.24 13.18
CA LYS A 262 -26.89 30.79 13.18
C LYS A 262 -27.32 31.44 11.86
N LEU A 263 -26.41 32.11 11.16
CA LEU A 263 -26.75 32.95 10.00
C LEU A 263 -26.10 32.48 8.70
N VAL A 264 -24.78 32.26 8.69
CA VAL A 264 -24.04 32.01 7.45
C VAL A 264 -24.38 30.64 6.87
N LEU A 265 -24.17 29.58 7.66
CA LEU A 265 -24.32 28.20 7.19
C LEU A 265 -25.78 27.87 6.82
N PRO A 266 -26.80 28.17 7.65
CA PRO A 266 -28.19 27.89 7.28
C PRO A 266 -28.60 28.60 5.99
N GLY A 267 -28.19 29.87 5.82
CA GLY A 267 -28.50 30.63 4.60
C GLY A 267 -27.84 30.06 3.35
N VAL A 268 -26.63 29.50 3.46
CA VAL A 268 -25.97 28.83 2.33
C VAL A 268 -26.61 27.45 2.06
N LEU A 269 -26.84 26.64 3.09
CA LEU A 269 -27.43 25.30 2.97
C LEU A 269 -28.86 25.36 2.39
N GLU A 270 -29.67 26.34 2.78
CA GLU A 270 -31.01 26.55 2.20
C GLU A 270 -30.94 26.73 0.67
N GLN A 271 -29.95 27.47 0.18
CA GLN A 271 -29.75 27.65 -1.26
C GLN A 271 -29.24 26.38 -1.96
N VAL A 272 -28.44 25.56 -1.27
CA VAL A 272 -27.95 24.28 -1.82
C VAL A 272 -29.09 23.26 -1.91
N VAL A 273 -29.92 23.13 -0.88
CA VAL A 273 -31.05 22.19 -0.88
C VAL A 273 -32.12 22.63 -1.88
N SER A 274 -32.43 23.93 -1.94
CA SER A 274 -33.48 24.45 -2.82
C SER A 274 -33.13 24.44 -4.31
N CYS A 275 -31.85 24.37 -4.68
CA CYS A 275 -31.45 24.47 -6.10
C CYS A 275 -31.79 23.23 -6.93
N LYS A 276 -31.90 22.04 -6.30
CA LYS A 276 -32.26 20.74 -6.92
C LYS A 276 -31.49 20.42 -8.22
N ASP A 277 -30.26 20.90 -8.35
CA ASP A 277 -29.39 20.66 -9.51
C ASP A 277 -28.10 19.97 -9.04
N ALA A 278 -27.79 18.83 -9.66
CA ALA A 278 -26.71 17.96 -9.19
C ALA A 278 -25.31 18.61 -9.28
N ILE A 279 -25.01 19.28 -10.39
CA ILE A 279 -23.71 19.95 -10.60
C ILE A 279 -23.53 21.08 -9.58
N ALA A 280 -24.60 21.83 -9.31
CA ALA A 280 -24.56 22.91 -8.35
C ALA A 280 -24.37 22.42 -6.92
N GLN A 281 -25.12 21.40 -6.52
CA GLN A 281 -25.01 20.82 -5.19
C GLN A 281 -23.63 20.22 -4.94
N GLU A 282 -23.09 19.45 -5.89
CA GLU A 282 -21.76 18.84 -5.78
C GLU A 282 -20.69 19.91 -5.55
N TYR A 283 -20.62 20.91 -6.42
CA TYR A 283 -19.61 21.95 -6.32
C TYR A 283 -19.77 22.83 -5.07
N LEU A 284 -20.99 23.23 -4.72
CA LEU A 284 -21.20 24.13 -3.58
C LEU A 284 -20.88 23.44 -2.25
N MET A 285 -21.21 22.16 -2.11
CA MET A 285 -20.87 21.38 -0.91
C MET A 285 -19.35 21.20 -0.78
N GLU A 286 -18.65 20.86 -1.86
CA GLU A 286 -17.18 20.82 -1.86
C GLU A 286 -16.57 22.20 -1.55
N CYS A 287 -17.15 23.27 -2.08
CA CYS A 287 -16.67 24.62 -1.85
C CYS A 287 -16.85 25.05 -0.39
N ILE A 288 -17.96 24.71 0.27
CA ILE A 288 -18.15 24.93 1.72
C ILE A 288 -17.05 24.22 2.50
N ILE A 289 -16.80 22.95 2.18
CA ILE A 289 -15.74 22.16 2.83
C ILE A 289 -14.39 22.83 2.63
N GLN A 290 -14.06 23.29 1.42
CA GLN A 290 -12.74 23.85 1.08
C GLN A 290 -12.51 25.26 1.66
N VAL A 291 -13.54 26.10 1.70
CA VAL A 291 -13.39 27.54 1.96
C VAL A 291 -13.42 27.87 3.45
N PHE A 292 -14.29 27.22 4.23
CA PHE A 292 -14.42 27.51 5.66
C PHE A 292 -13.38 26.74 6.49
N PRO A 293 -12.96 27.28 7.65
CA PRO A 293 -11.99 26.64 8.55
C PRO A 293 -12.58 25.40 9.25
N ASP A 294 -11.69 24.53 9.74
CA ASP A 294 -12.05 23.21 10.30
C ASP A 294 -12.83 23.31 11.62
N GLU A 295 -12.58 24.35 12.41
CA GLU A 295 -13.28 24.62 13.67
C GLU A 295 -14.79 24.79 13.48
N TYR A 296 -15.19 25.42 12.36
CA TYR A 296 -16.61 25.64 12.04
C TYR A 296 -17.26 24.31 11.66
N HIS A 297 -16.56 23.52 10.86
CA HIS A 297 -17.01 22.21 10.42
C HIS A 297 -17.29 21.28 11.59
N LEU A 298 -16.47 21.28 12.64
CA LEU A 298 -16.64 20.44 13.84
C LEU A 298 -17.94 20.72 14.59
N GLN A 299 -18.36 21.99 14.70
CA GLN A 299 -19.61 22.33 15.39
C GLN A 299 -20.85 22.12 14.52
N THR A 300 -20.69 22.20 13.19
CA THR A 300 -21.81 22.11 12.24
C THR A 300 -21.92 20.76 11.52
N LEU A 301 -21.24 19.71 12.02
CA LEU A 301 -21.21 18.38 11.40
C LEU A 301 -22.62 17.84 11.14
N SER A 302 -23.48 17.84 12.16
CA SER A 302 -24.83 17.30 12.06
C SER A 302 -25.67 18.07 11.05
N SER A 303 -25.64 19.41 11.09
CA SER A 303 -26.38 20.24 10.12
C SER A 303 -25.90 20.05 8.68
N PHE A 304 -24.58 19.91 8.48
CA PHE A 304 -24.01 19.66 7.16
C PHE A 304 -24.36 18.28 6.62
N LEU A 305 -24.28 17.23 7.45
CA LEU A 305 -24.60 15.86 7.06
C LEU A 305 -26.10 15.65 6.82
N GLN A 306 -26.96 16.30 7.60
CA GLN A 306 -28.40 16.36 7.33
C GLN A 306 -28.69 17.02 5.97
N ALA A 307 -27.99 18.11 5.64
CA ALA A 307 -28.11 18.71 4.32
C ALA A 307 -27.60 17.78 3.20
N CYS A 308 -26.56 16.97 3.45
CA CYS A 308 -26.13 15.92 2.52
C CYS A 308 -27.22 14.86 2.26
N ALA A 309 -28.03 14.52 3.26
CA ALA A 309 -29.12 13.57 3.11
C ALA A 309 -30.26 14.10 2.21
N GLU A 310 -30.46 15.42 2.15
CA GLU A 310 -31.48 16.08 1.32
C GLU A 310 -31.03 16.36 -0.13
N LEU A 311 -29.79 16.02 -0.49
CA LEU A 311 -29.25 16.26 -1.83
C LEU A 311 -29.90 15.38 -2.91
N HIS A 312 -29.89 15.88 -4.15
CA HIS A 312 -30.38 15.16 -5.32
C HIS A 312 -29.62 13.84 -5.55
N ALA A 313 -30.34 12.80 -6.02
CA ALA A 313 -29.80 11.44 -6.16
C ALA A 313 -28.54 11.35 -7.04
N ASP A 314 -28.50 12.12 -8.14
CA ASP A 314 -27.37 12.15 -9.08
C ASP A 314 -26.10 12.84 -8.52
N VAL A 315 -26.15 13.42 -7.31
CA VAL A 315 -24.97 14.03 -6.68
C VAL A 315 -24.03 12.94 -6.19
N ASN A 316 -22.76 13.05 -6.58
CA ASN A 316 -21.69 12.19 -6.09
C ASN A 316 -21.31 12.54 -4.64
N ILE A 317 -22.07 12.01 -3.69
CA ILE A 317 -21.84 12.19 -2.25
C ILE A 317 -20.50 11.59 -1.80
N LYS A 318 -20.04 10.52 -2.46
CA LYS A 318 -18.78 9.85 -2.10
C LYS A 318 -17.63 10.86 -2.06
N ASN A 319 -17.45 11.65 -3.12
CA ASN A 319 -16.35 12.61 -3.19
C ASN A 319 -16.45 13.69 -2.10
N ILE A 320 -17.67 14.18 -1.83
CA ILE A 320 -17.94 15.19 -0.80
C ILE A 320 -17.57 14.66 0.59
N LEU A 321 -18.07 13.48 0.95
CA LEU A 321 -17.81 12.89 2.27
C LEU A 321 -16.36 12.48 2.45
N ILE A 322 -15.73 11.89 1.43
CA ILE A 322 -14.29 11.54 1.49
C ILE A 322 -13.45 12.81 1.67
N ALA A 323 -13.69 13.87 0.89
CA ALA A 323 -12.97 15.13 1.02
C ALA A 323 -13.16 15.74 2.43
N PHE A 324 -14.36 15.62 2.99
CA PHE A 324 -14.65 16.09 4.33
C PHE A 324 -13.91 15.31 5.41
N ILE A 325 -13.99 13.98 5.36
CA ILE A 325 -13.35 13.05 6.30
C ILE A 325 -11.83 13.20 6.23
N ASP A 326 -11.23 13.24 5.04
CA ASP A 326 -9.79 13.38 4.87
C ASP A 326 -9.28 14.72 5.41
N ARG A 327 -10.05 15.80 5.20
CA ARG A 327 -9.71 17.13 5.72
C ARG A 327 -9.72 17.16 7.25
N LEU A 328 -10.76 16.58 7.88
CA LEU A 328 -10.83 16.48 9.34
C LEU A 328 -9.74 15.56 9.90
N ALA A 329 -9.46 14.44 9.24
CA ALA A 329 -8.38 13.54 9.64
C ALA A 329 -7.01 14.23 9.61
N VAL A 330 -6.75 15.08 8.61
CA VAL A 330 -5.53 15.90 8.55
C VAL A 330 -5.50 16.94 9.66
N PHE A 331 -6.62 17.59 9.95
CA PHE A 331 -6.71 18.58 11.03
C PHE A 331 -6.40 17.95 12.40
N ILE A 332 -6.98 16.81 12.71
CA ILE A 332 -6.78 16.09 13.98
C ILE A 332 -5.32 15.65 14.16
N ASN A 333 -4.66 15.23 13.07
CA ASN A 333 -3.24 14.86 13.10
C ASN A 333 -2.29 16.06 13.23
N LYS A 334 -2.72 17.26 12.85
CA LYS A 334 -1.97 18.51 13.05
C LYS A 334 -2.21 19.11 14.44
N GLY A 335 -3.41 18.95 14.98
CA GLY A 335 -3.85 19.48 16.28
C GLY A 335 -3.43 18.67 17.51
N SER A 336 -2.40 17.81 17.41
CA SER A 336 -1.95 16.81 18.40
C SER A 336 -1.56 17.34 19.80
N THR A 337 -1.78 18.61 20.11
CA THR A 337 -1.56 19.20 21.45
C THR A 337 -2.84 19.39 22.26
N ASP A 338 -4.01 19.49 21.63
CA ASP A 338 -5.30 19.64 22.33
C ASP A 338 -6.04 18.31 22.43
N CYS A 339 -5.61 17.50 23.41
CA CYS A 339 -6.23 16.24 23.82
C CYS A 339 -7.76 16.30 24.05
N ASN A 340 -8.34 17.48 24.26
CA ASN A 340 -9.78 17.65 24.53
C ASN A 340 -10.69 17.58 23.28
N LEU A 341 -10.18 17.84 22.07
CA LEU A 341 -11.03 17.83 20.86
C LEU A 341 -11.47 16.41 20.45
N LYS A 342 -10.63 15.40 20.71
CA LYS A 342 -10.87 14.00 20.31
C LYS A 342 -12.01 13.34 21.08
N ASP A 343 -12.14 13.64 22.37
CA ASP A 343 -13.18 13.06 23.23
C ASP A 343 -14.49 13.86 23.20
N THR A 344 -14.42 15.17 22.91
CA THR A 344 -15.59 16.06 22.97
C THR A 344 -16.60 15.79 21.84
N TYR A 345 -16.14 15.49 20.63
CA TYR A 345 -17.03 15.46 19.45
C TYR A 345 -17.44 14.06 18.97
N ARG A 346 -16.91 12.97 19.56
CA ARG A 346 -17.19 11.57 19.17
C ARG A 346 -17.46 11.41 17.67
N LEU A 347 -16.51 11.89 16.86
CA LEU A 347 -16.71 12.08 15.42
C LEU A 347 -17.13 10.80 14.71
N PHE A 348 -16.54 9.69 15.13
CA PHE A 348 -16.86 8.37 14.58
C PHE A 348 -18.33 8.00 14.75
N ASP A 349 -18.90 8.20 15.94
CA ASP A 349 -20.30 7.84 16.22
C ASP A 349 -21.25 8.69 15.38
N VAL A 350 -20.96 10.00 15.27
CA VAL A 350 -21.76 10.93 14.45
C VAL A 350 -21.69 10.56 12.97
N PHE A 351 -20.50 10.35 12.43
CA PHE A 351 -20.34 9.96 11.03
C PHE A 351 -20.98 8.61 10.72
N SER A 352 -20.84 7.62 11.62
CA SER A 352 -21.43 6.28 11.44
C SER A 352 -22.96 6.34 11.39
N GLN A 353 -23.59 7.08 12.30
CA GLN A 353 -25.04 7.26 12.33
C GLN A 353 -25.57 8.04 11.13
N GLU A 354 -24.91 9.14 10.79
CA GLU A 354 -25.35 10.01 9.69
C GLU A 354 -25.12 9.37 8.32
N ILE A 355 -24.00 8.65 8.10
CA ILE A 355 -23.78 7.90 6.85
C ILE A 355 -24.81 6.79 6.70
N SER A 356 -25.16 6.10 7.79
CA SER A 356 -26.24 5.10 7.78
C SER A 356 -27.58 5.73 7.39
N THR A 357 -27.87 6.93 7.90
CA THR A 357 -29.09 7.68 7.57
C THR A 357 -29.10 8.15 6.11
N ILE A 358 -27.97 8.64 5.60
CA ILE A 358 -27.79 9.03 4.20
C ILE A 358 -28.01 7.83 3.27
N LEU A 359 -27.50 6.65 3.65
CA LEU A 359 -27.70 5.41 2.90
C LEU A 359 -29.17 4.98 2.89
N GLN A 360 -29.87 5.05 4.02
CA GLN A 360 -31.28 4.66 4.11
C GLN A 360 -32.19 5.53 3.25
N ASN A 361 -31.90 6.82 3.15
CA ASN A 361 -32.69 7.77 2.36
C ASN A 361 -32.49 7.61 0.85
N ARG A 362 -31.43 6.92 0.40
CA ARG A 362 -31.10 6.75 -1.03
C ARG A 362 -31.31 5.32 -1.49
N THR A 363 -32.18 5.15 -2.48
CA THR A 363 -32.53 3.85 -3.05
C THR A 363 -31.57 3.35 -4.13
N ASN A 364 -30.62 4.17 -4.61
CA ASN A 364 -29.82 3.86 -5.80
C ASN A 364 -28.34 4.29 -5.70
N THR A 365 -27.70 4.14 -4.54
CA THR A 365 -26.24 4.28 -4.45
C THR A 365 -25.57 2.98 -4.87
N PRO A 366 -24.58 3.01 -5.79
CA PRO A 366 -23.86 1.80 -6.16
C PRO A 366 -23.04 1.29 -4.97
N ILE A 367 -22.92 -0.04 -4.86
CA ILE A 367 -22.32 -0.72 -3.71
C ILE A 367 -20.83 -0.35 -3.57
N GLU A 368 -20.17 -0.04 -4.69
CA GLU A 368 -18.78 0.45 -4.70
C GLU A 368 -18.63 1.75 -3.90
N ASP A 369 -19.59 2.68 -4.01
CA ASP A 369 -19.54 3.95 -3.31
C ASP A 369 -19.76 3.77 -1.81
N VAL A 370 -20.65 2.85 -1.44
CA VAL A 370 -20.89 2.48 -0.04
C VAL A 370 -19.61 1.92 0.58
N VAL A 371 -18.94 0.98 -0.09
CA VAL A 371 -17.69 0.39 0.40
C VAL A 371 -16.58 1.46 0.46
N SER A 372 -16.47 2.36 -0.53
CA SER A 372 -15.52 3.47 -0.48
C SER A 372 -15.76 4.40 0.72
N LEU A 373 -17.01 4.64 1.12
CA LEU A 373 -17.32 5.37 2.34
C LEU A 373 -16.87 4.61 3.59
N GLN A 374 -17.09 3.29 3.65
CA GLN A 374 -16.59 2.47 4.77
C GLN A 374 -15.05 2.47 4.84
N VAL A 375 -14.36 2.48 3.69
CA VAL A 375 -12.90 2.65 3.63
C VAL A 375 -12.48 3.97 4.28
N SER A 376 -13.17 5.06 3.98
CA SER A 376 -12.87 6.37 4.58
C SER A 376 -13.16 6.41 6.08
N LEU A 377 -14.20 5.70 6.54
CA LEU A 377 -14.52 5.56 7.97
C LEU A 377 -13.48 4.76 8.74
N ILE A 378 -12.95 3.67 8.17
CA ILE A 378 -11.83 2.92 8.76
C ILE A 378 -10.58 3.80 8.83
N ASN A 379 -10.27 4.53 7.75
CA ASN A 379 -9.14 5.45 7.73
C ASN A 379 -9.28 6.55 8.79
N LEU A 380 -10.49 7.09 8.98
CA LEU A 380 -10.80 8.04 10.03
C LEU A 380 -10.62 7.43 11.42
N ALA A 381 -11.18 6.24 11.66
CA ALA A 381 -11.10 5.55 12.94
C ALA A 381 -9.64 5.28 13.33
N ILE A 382 -8.83 4.76 12.40
CA ILE A 382 -7.42 4.46 12.62
C ILE A 382 -6.60 5.74 12.87
N LYS A 383 -6.79 6.79 12.06
CA LYS A 383 -6.03 8.05 12.22
C LYS A 383 -6.43 8.81 13.49
N CYS A 384 -7.71 8.85 13.81
CA CYS A 384 -8.21 9.65 14.94
C CYS A 384 -8.07 8.91 16.29
N TYR A 385 -8.33 7.60 16.29
CA TYR A 385 -8.38 6.75 17.47
C TYR A 385 -7.56 5.44 17.30
N PRO A 386 -6.22 5.50 17.20
CA PRO A 386 -5.38 4.31 17.03
C PRO A 386 -5.51 3.26 18.15
N GLU A 387 -5.96 3.67 19.34
CA GLU A 387 -6.08 2.81 20.52
C GLU A 387 -7.40 2.04 20.59
N LYS A 388 -8.47 2.52 19.92
CA LYS A 388 -9.82 1.95 20.01
C LYS A 388 -10.11 1.03 18.83
N ILE A 389 -9.83 -0.25 19.03
CA ILE A 389 -10.06 -1.31 18.03
C ILE A 389 -11.56 -1.51 17.78
N ASP A 390 -12.40 -1.28 18.80
CA ASP A 390 -13.87 -1.44 18.74
C ASP A 390 -14.52 -0.62 17.61
N TYR A 391 -13.99 0.57 17.29
CA TYR A 391 -14.53 1.38 16.21
C TYR A 391 -14.25 0.77 14.84
N VAL A 392 -13.07 0.19 14.64
CA VAL A 392 -12.76 -0.52 13.40
C VAL A 392 -13.64 -1.76 13.28
N ASP A 393 -13.80 -2.53 14.36
CA ASP A 393 -14.69 -3.70 14.36
C ASP A 393 -16.15 -3.31 14.07
N LYS A 394 -16.63 -2.18 14.62
CA LYS A 394 -17.98 -1.70 14.34
C LYS A 394 -18.18 -1.30 12.88
N VAL A 395 -17.16 -0.75 12.21
CA VAL A 395 -17.25 -0.50 10.75
C VAL A 395 -17.31 -1.81 9.98
N LEU A 396 -16.51 -2.81 10.37
CA LEU A 396 -16.52 -4.12 9.74
C LEU A 396 -17.88 -4.83 9.93
N GLU A 397 -18.44 -4.81 11.13
CA GLU A 397 -19.79 -5.29 11.44
C GLU A 397 -20.85 -4.59 10.59
N THR A 398 -20.78 -3.25 10.51
CA THR A 398 -21.72 -2.48 9.67
C THR A 398 -21.58 -2.84 8.19
N THR A 399 -20.36 -3.08 7.73
CA THR A 399 -20.08 -3.49 6.36
C THR A 399 -20.66 -4.88 6.10
N ASP A 400 -20.50 -5.81 7.03
CA ASP A 400 -21.06 -7.15 6.99
C ASP A 400 -22.60 -7.13 6.94
N GLU A 401 -23.24 -6.34 7.80
CA GLU A 401 -24.69 -6.13 7.77
C GLU A 401 -25.17 -5.58 6.41
N ILE A 402 -24.40 -4.69 5.78
CA ILE A 402 -24.73 -4.14 4.46
C ILE A 402 -24.67 -5.24 3.40
N PHE A 403 -23.64 -6.08 3.40
CA PHE A 403 -23.52 -7.21 2.48
C PHE A 403 -24.65 -8.23 2.68
N HIS A 404 -24.99 -8.54 3.93
CA HIS A 404 -26.13 -9.39 4.26
C HIS A 404 -27.47 -8.81 3.79
N LYS A 405 -27.71 -7.50 3.96
CA LYS A 405 -28.93 -6.84 3.46
C LYS A 405 -29.04 -6.86 1.93
N LEU A 406 -27.91 -6.90 1.24
CA LEU A 406 -27.83 -6.89 -0.23
C LEU A 406 -27.84 -8.30 -0.86
N ASN A 407 -27.80 -9.38 -0.06
CA ASN A 407 -27.71 -10.78 -0.51
C ASN A 407 -26.58 -11.02 -1.53
N LEU A 408 -25.39 -10.48 -1.25
CA LEU A 408 -24.19 -10.78 -2.05
C LEU A 408 -23.50 -12.02 -1.48
N ASP A 409 -23.65 -13.15 -2.15
CA ASP A 409 -23.05 -14.42 -1.72
C ASP A 409 -21.59 -14.59 -2.18
N HIS A 410 -21.21 -13.98 -3.32
CA HIS A 410 -19.84 -14.03 -3.86
C HIS A 410 -19.54 -12.77 -4.69
N VAL A 411 -18.41 -12.10 -4.43
CA VAL A 411 -18.01 -10.87 -5.13
C VAL A 411 -16.92 -11.15 -6.17
N GLU A 412 -17.34 -11.24 -7.43
CA GLU A 412 -16.45 -11.53 -8.56
C GLU A 412 -15.20 -10.63 -8.57
N ALA A 413 -14.03 -11.23 -8.82
CA ALA A 413 -12.72 -10.57 -8.83
C ALA A 413 -12.60 -9.37 -9.80
N SER A 414 -13.43 -9.33 -10.85
CA SER A 414 -13.43 -8.24 -11.83
C SER A 414 -14.18 -6.98 -11.36
N THR A 415 -14.95 -7.09 -10.27
CA THR A 415 -15.85 -6.03 -9.81
C THR A 415 -15.08 -4.91 -9.10
N ALA A 416 -15.48 -3.66 -9.32
CA ALA A 416 -14.93 -2.52 -8.59
C ALA A 416 -15.11 -2.64 -7.07
N VAL A 417 -16.21 -3.25 -6.62
CA VAL A 417 -16.48 -3.60 -5.22
C VAL A 417 -15.37 -4.46 -4.62
N CYS A 418 -14.85 -5.45 -5.37
CA CYS A 418 -13.78 -6.33 -4.90
C CYS A 418 -12.47 -5.57 -4.66
N ARG A 419 -12.13 -4.62 -5.54
CA ARG A 419 -10.96 -3.76 -5.38
C ARG A 419 -11.08 -2.86 -4.16
N GLU A 420 -12.25 -2.28 -3.94
CA GLU A 420 -12.52 -1.42 -2.79
C GLU A 420 -12.56 -2.20 -1.47
N LEU A 421 -13.14 -3.41 -1.45
CA LEU A 421 -13.14 -4.29 -0.29
C LEU A 421 -11.73 -4.80 0.02
N SER A 422 -10.94 -5.16 -1.00
CA SER A 422 -9.52 -5.52 -0.81
C SER A 422 -8.73 -4.34 -0.22
N ARG A 423 -9.01 -3.11 -0.66
CA ARG A 423 -8.41 -1.90 -0.08
C ARG A 423 -8.84 -1.69 1.37
N LEU A 424 -10.12 -1.92 1.68
CA LEU A 424 -10.67 -1.84 3.03
C LEU A 424 -9.92 -2.78 3.99
N LEU A 425 -9.69 -4.02 3.58
CA LEU A 425 -9.00 -5.03 4.41
C LEU A 425 -7.49 -4.77 4.54
N LYS A 426 -6.84 -4.17 3.54
CA LYS A 426 -5.41 -3.84 3.59
C LYS A 426 -5.06 -2.70 4.55
N ILE A 427 -5.95 -1.71 4.72
CA ILE A 427 -5.66 -0.53 5.55
C ILE A 427 -5.37 -0.87 7.02
N PRO A 428 -6.17 -1.70 7.72
CA PRO A 428 -5.84 -2.14 9.07
C PRO A 428 -4.49 -2.85 9.16
N VAL A 429 -4.17 -3.68 8.15
CA VAL A 429 -2.92 -4.45 8.10
C VAL A 429 -1.72 -3.50 8.05
N ASP A 430 -1.75 -2.50 7.16
CA ASP A 430 -0.66 -1.52 7.00
C ASP A 430 -0.51 -0.59 8.21
N SER A 431 -1.61 -0.32 8.93
CA SER A 431 -1.60 0.71 9.97
C SER A 431 -1.25 0.17 11.36
N TYR A 432 -1.71 -1.04 11.71
CA TYR A 432 -1.50 -1.58 13.05
C TYR A 432 -0.07 -2.10 13.27
N ASN A 433 0.64 -2.53 12.22
CA ASN A 433 1.96 -3.18 12.23
C ASN A 433 2.06 -4.47 13.10
N ASP A 434 1.10 -4.70 14.01
CA ASP A 434 0.97 -5.88 14.84
C ASP A 434 -0.29 -6.66 14.44
N VAL A 435 -0.08 -7.82 13.83
CA VAL A 435 -1.16 -8.73 13.42
C VAL A 435 -1.93 -9.27 14.62
N LEU A 436 -1.37 -9.28 15.82
CA LEU A 436 -2.10 -9.71 17.02
C LEU A 436 -3.30 -8.79 17.33
N ARG A 437 -3.23 -7.51 16.98
CA ARG A 437 -4.37 -6.58 17.08
C ARG A 437 -5.41 -6.84 15.99
N LEU A 438 -4.96 -7.21 14.79
CA LEU A 438 -5.85 -7.61 13.69
C LEU A 438 -6.68 -8.85 14.08
N LEU A 439 -6.07 -9.81 14.77
CA LEU A 439 -6.73 -11.05 15.22
C LEU A 439 -7.81 -10.83 16.30
N GLN A 440 -7.86 -9.65 16.91
CA GLN A 440 -8.92 -9.30 17.87
C GLN A 440 -10.21 -8.88 17.17
N LEU A 441 -10.17 -8.60 15.85
CA LEU A 441 -11.34 -8.25 15.06
C LEU A 441 -12.12 -9.52 14.69
N GLU A 442 -13.30 -9.70 15.26
CA GLU A 442 -14.13 -10.88 15.05
C GLU A 442 -14.76 -10.87 13.64
N HIS A 443 -15.17 -9.70 13.16
CA HIS A 443 -15.87 -9.53 11.89
C HIS A 443 -14.94 -9.47 10.66
N TYR A 444 -13.62 -9.45 10.87
CA TYR A 444 -12.65 -9.42 9.78
C TYR A 444 -12.65 -10.73 8.96
N ILE A 445 -12.80 -11.87 9.63
CA ILE A 445 -12.81 -13.19 8.97
C ILE A 445 -14.08 -13.35 8.12
N ALA A 446 -15.23 -12.89 8.62
CA ALA A 446 -16.50 -12.94 7.87
C ALA A 446 -16.40 -12.17 6.54
N LEU A 447 -15.80 -10.97 6.56
CA LEU A 447 -15.61 -10.16 5.35
C LEU A 447 -14.64 -10.79 4.34
N LEU A 448 -13.66 -11.58 4.82
CA LEU A 448 -12.73 -12.31 3.96
C LEU A 448 -13.45 -13.41 3.15
N ASP A 449 -14.50 -14.01 3.71
CA ASP A 449 -15.23 -15.12 3.08
C ASP A 449 -16.11 -14.71 1.90
N TYR A 450 -16.50 -13.43 1.79
CA TYR A 450 -17.23 -12.89 0.63
C TYR A 450 -16.36 -12.71 -0.62
N LEU A 451 -15.03 -12.69 -0.48
CA LEU A 451 -14.10 -12.48 -1.59
C LEU A 451 -13.86 -13.76 -2.39
N ASP A 452 -13.78 -13.65 -3.71
CA ASP A 452 -13.26 -14.72 -4.59
C ASP A 452 -11.86 -15.19 -4.18
N TYR A 453 -11.46 -16.38 -4.64
CA TYR A 453 -10.15 -16.96 -4.33
C TYR A 453 -8.97 -16.03 -4.64
N ALA A 454 -8.91 -15.42 -5.83
CA ALA A 454 -7.79 -14.57 -6.24
C ALA A 454 -7.57 -13.32 -5.37
N PRO A 455 -8.57 -12.47 -5.10
CA PRO A 455 -8.43 -11.33 -4.19
C PRO A 455 -8.19 -11.76 -2.74
N ARG A 456 -8.84 -12.85 -2.28
CA ARG A 456 -8.63 -13.41 -0.95
C ARG A 456 -7.18 -13.84 -0.74
N LYS A 457 -6.61 -14.52 -1.75
CA LYS A 457 -5.20 -14.91 -1.83
C LYS A 457 -4.28 -13.69 -1.77
N SER A 458 -4.56 -12.64 -2.56
CA SER A 458 -3.77 -11.40 -2.56
C SER A 458 -3.75 -10.70 -1.19
N VAL A 459 -4.90 -10.60 -0.51
CA VAL A 459 -4.99 -10.03 0.84
C VAL A 459 -4.21 -10.89 1.84
N CYS A 460 -4.33 -12.22 1.77
CA CYS A 460 -3.56 -13.12 2.64
C CYS A 460 -2.05 -12.99 2.42
N CYS A 461 -1.58 -12.89 1.17
CA CYS A 461 -0.16 -12.67 0.87
C CYS A 461 0.35 -11.36 1.48
N HIS A 462 -0.45 -10.29 1.38
CA HIS A 462 -0.12 -8.99 1.98
C HIS A 462 -0.01 -9.07 3.51
N ILE A 463 -0.92 -9.83 4.15
CA ILE A 463 -0.85 -10.10 5.60
C ILE A 463 0.45 -10.84 5.95
N VAL A 464 0.83 -11.89 5.20
CA VAL A 464 2.07 -12.63 5.47
C VAL A 464 3.30 -11.75 5.25
N GLN A 465 3.33 -10.93 4.22
CA GLN A 465 4.43 -9.98 3.99
C GLN A 465 4.57 -9.00 5.16
N ASN A 466 3.47 -8.42 5.64
CA ASN A 466 3.49 -7.53 6.80
C ASN A 466 4.00 -8.24 8.08
N ILE A 467 3.59 -9.50 8.30
CA ILE A 467 4.10 -10.32 9.41
C ILE A 467 5.62 -10.51 9.32
N LEU A 468 6.13 -10.75 8.10
CA LEU A 468 7.54 -10.97 7.83
C LEU A 468 8.36 -9.68 7.98
N ASP A 469 7.85 -8.56 7.45
CA ASP A 469 8.52 -7.25 7.51
C ASP A 469 8.64 -6.73 8.95
N ASN A 470 7.64 -7.00 9.79
CA ASN A 470 7.62 -6.62 11.20
C ASN A 470 8.21 -7.69 12.14
N GLU A 471 8.66 -8.84 11.62
CA GLU A 471 9.17 -10.00 12.38
C GLU A 471 8.32 -10.36 13.62
N THR A 472 6.99 -10.35 13.47
CA THR A 472 6.09 -10.58 14.61
C THR A 472 6.16 -12.03 15.09
N ILE A 473 6.50 -12.23 16.37
CA ILE A 473 6.66 -13.55 16.97
C ILE A 473 5.32 -14.05 17.49
N ILE A 474 4.84 -15.18 16.95
CA ILE A 474 3.58 -15.80 17.38
C ILE A 474 3.87 -16.80 18.50
N MET A 475 3.37 -16.52 19.71
CA MET A 475 3.72 -17.28 20.91
C MET A 475 2.65 -18.29 21.34
N ASN A 476 1.36 -17.96 21.19
CA ASN A 476 0.28 -18.79 21.73
C ASN A 476 -0.28 -19.76 20.69
N PRO A 477 -0.63 -21.00 21.09
CA PRO A 477 -1.23 -21.98 20.18
C PRO A 477 -2.57 -21.52 19.59
N GLU A 478 -3.40 -20.81 20.38
CA GLU A 478 -4.66 -20.25 19.91
C GLU A 478 -4.46 -19.14 18.86
N GLN A 479 -3.42 -18.31 19.03
CA GLN A 479 -3.07 -17.28 18.06
C GLN A 479 -2.57 -17.92 16.75
N VAL A 480 -1.75 -18.97 16.85
CA VAL A 480 -1.30 -19.73 15.68
C VAL A 480 -2.48 -20.35 14.95
N GLU A 481 -3.43 -20.95 15.65
CA GLU A 481 -4.64 -21.50 15.03
C GLU A 481 -5.43 -20.42 14.29
N LYS A 482 -5.69 -19.27 14.92
CA LYS A 482 -6.40 -18.15 14.28
C LYS A 482 -5.65 -17.60 13.06
N VAL A 483 -4.33 -17.41 13.15
CA VAL A 483 -3.52 -16.95 12.01
C VAL A 483 -3.54 -17.96 10.87
N LEU A 484 -3.39 -19.25 11.16
CA LEU A 484 -3.41 -20.29 10.13
C LEU A 484 -4.81 -20.46 9.52
N THR A 485 -5.88 -20.25 10.28
CA THR A 485 -7.25 -20.20 9.74
C THR A 485 -7.45 -18.99 8.84
N LEU A 486 -6.93 -17.82 9.22
CA LEU A 486 -6.94 -16.62 8.38
C LEU A 486 -6.20 -16.85 7.06
N LEU A 487 -5.08 -17.57 7.11
CA LEU A 487 -4.27 -17.94 5.95
C LEU A 487 -4.77 -19.22 5.25
N SER A 488 -5.97 -19.72 5.58
CA SER A 488 -6.54 -20.91 4.95
C SER A 488 -6.56 -20.87 3.42
N PRO A 489 -6.76 -19.74 2.71
CA PRO A 489 -6.71 -19.71 1.25
C PRO A 489 -5.31 -20.02 0.70
N LEU A 490 -4.26 -19.67 1.44
CA LEU A 490 -2.86 -19.95 1.09
C LEU A 490 -2.43 -21.36 1.50
N ILE A 491 -3.12 -21.97 2.47
CA ILE A 491 -2.75 -23.27 3.03
C ILE A 491 -3.58 -24.41 2.44
N GLN A 492 -4.88 -24.24 2.20
CA GLN A 492 -5.79 -25.28 1.72
C GLN A 492 -6.22 -25.03 0.27
N ASP A 493 -6.35 -26.10 -0.51
CA ASP A 493 -6.94 -26.04 -1.84
C ASP A 493 -8.45 -25.80 -1.70
N GLN A 494 -8.92 -24.67 -2.23
CA GLN A 494 -10.33 -24.30 -2.21
C GLN A 494 -11.01 -24.78 -3.49
N THR A 495 -12.33 -25.02 -3.43
CA THR A 495 -13.14 -25.48 -4.56
C THR A 495 -13.17 -24.50 -5.73
N ASP A 496 -12.86 -23.22 -5.46
CA ASP A 496 -12.98 -22.11 -6.40
C ASP A 496 -11.65 -21.79 -7.12
N GLN A 497 -10.63 -22.66 -6.97
CA GLN A 497 -9.35 -22.52 -7.67
C GLN A 497 -9.49 -22.80 -9.17
N SER A 498 -9.03 -21.87 -10.01
CA SER A 498 -8.84 -22.11 -11.45
C SER A 498 -7.57 -22.91 -11.70
N ASP A 499 -7.61 -23.96 -12.53
CA ASP A 499 -6.46 -24.87 -12.79
C ASP A 499 -5.22 -24.21 -13.44
N GLN A 500 -5.28 -22.93 -13.81
CA GLN A 500 -4.16 -22.19 -14.41
C GLN A 500 -3.49 -21.32 -13.32
N PHE A 501 -2.28 -21.72 -12.91
CA PHE A 501 -1.43 -20.93 -12.01
C PHE A 501 -0.11 -20.62 -12.70
N ASP A 502 0.36 -19.40 -12.50
CA ASP A 502 1.76 -19.06 -12.74
C ASP A 502 2.61 -19.75 -11.67
N GLU A 503 3.47 -20.69 -12.09
CA GLU A 503 4.29 -21.48 -11.17
C GLU A 503 5.25 -20.60 -10.37
N GLU A 504 5.72 -19.49 -10.93
CA GLU A 504 6.63 -18.55 -10.26
C GLU A 504 5.94 -17.82 -9.10
N ASP A 505 4.76 -17.24 -9.35
CA ASP A 505 3.96 -16.56 -8.31
C ASP A 505 3.58 -17.53 -7.20
N PHE A 506 3.15 -18.75 -7.56
CA PHE A 506 2.84 -19.78 -6.57
C PHE A 506 4.06 -20.16 -5.71
N MET A 507 5.26 -20.22 -6.30
CA MET A 507 6.48 -20.48 -5.55
C MET A 507 6.81 -19.35 -4.57
N GLU A 508 6.69 -18.08 -4.98
CA GLU A 508 6.94 -16.94 -4.09
C GLU A 508 5.98 -16.94 -2.89
N GLU A 509 4.70 -17.22 -3.14
CA GLU A 509 3.68 -17.32 -2.10
C GLU A 509 3.98 -18.42 -1.07
N GLN A 510 4.31 -19.61 -1.55
CA GLN A 510 4.65 -20.72 -0.67
C GLN A 510 5.98 -20.46 0.07
N ASN A 511 6.90 -19.70 -0.52
CA ASN A 511 8.11 -19.26 0.16
C ASN A 511 7.80 -18.28 1.30
N TYR A 512 6.78 -17.42 1.19
CA TYR A 512 6.35 -16.56 2.31
C TYR A 512 5.83 -17.41 3.48
N ILE A 513 5.02 -18.44 3.22
CA ILE A 513 4.55 -19.37 4.26
C ILE A 513 5.73 -20.14 4.87
N ALA A 514 6.69 -20.59 4.06
CA ALA A 514 7.89 -21.27 4.54
C ALA A 514 8.71 -20.37 5.49
N ARG A 515 8.79 -19.07 5.22
CA ARG A 515 9.43 -18.09 6.11
C ARG A 515 8.63 -17.86 7.39
N LEU A 516 7.30 -17.80 7.29
CA LEU A 516 6.41 -17.63 8.44
C LEU A 516 6.63 -18.71 9.50
N ILE A 517 6.90 -19.96 9.11
CA ILE A 517 7.19 -21.06 10.04
C ILE A 517 8.38 -20.76 10.96
N ASN A 518 9.36 -19.97 10.52
CA ASN A 518 10.51 -19.59 11.37
C ASN A 518 10.17 -18.54 12.43
N LEU A 519 9.12 -17.75 12.23
CA LEU A 519 8.63 -16.73 13.17
C LEU A 519 7.76 -17.31 14.28
N ILE A 520 7.30 -18.55 14.11
CA ILE A 520 6.55 -19.27 15.12
C ILE A 520 7.53 -19.74 16.21
N GLN A 521 7.68 -18.96 17.28
CA GLN A 521 8.57 -19.26 18.40
C GLN A 521 7.86 -18.96 19.72
N ALA A 522 7.62 -20.01 20.51
CA ALA A 522 7.13 -19.93 21.87
C ALA A 522 8.29 -19.85 22.87
N GLN A 523 8.06 -19.19 24.00
CA GLN A 523 9.04 -19.08 25.09
C GLN A 523 9.33 -20.42 25.77
N ASN A 524 8.36 -21.33 25.75
CA ASN A 524 8.48 -22.66 26.35
C ASN A 524 8.63 -23.74 25.28
N LEU A 525 9.59 -24.65 25.47
CA LEU A 525 9.84 -25.76 24.52
C LEU A 525 8.63 -26.69 24.35
N ASP A 526 7.83 -26.91 25.39
CA ASP A 526 6.62 -27.75 25.32
C ASP A 526 5.50 -27.07 24.52
N GLN A 527 5.35 -25.75 24.69
CA GLN A 527 4.40 -24.96 23.89
C GLN A 527 4.84 -24.92 22.42
N GLN A 528 6.14 -24.79 22.17
CA GLN A 528 6.69 -24.85 20.82
C GLN A 528 6.38 -26.20 20.15
N TYR A 529 6.47 -27.31 20.87
CA TYR A 529 6.06 -28.61 20.33
C TYR A 529 4.58 -28.68 19.98
N LEU A 530 3.70 -28.19 20.88
CA LEU A 530 2.26 -28.15 20.62
C LEU A 530 1.93 -27.31 19.39
N VAL A 531 2.55 -26.14 19.28
CA VAL A 531 2.40 -25.23 18.16
C VAL A 531 2.85 -25.89 16.84
N LEU A 532 4.03 -26.52 16.81
CA LEU A 532 4.51 -27.24 15.63
C LEU A 532 3.61 -28.43 15.27
N SER A 533 3.04 -29.12 16.26
CA SER A 533 2.11 -30.23 16.03
C SER A 533 0.77 -29.76 15.44
N LEU A 534 0.28 -28.59 15.87
CA LEU A 534 -0.92 -27.96 15.33
C LEU A 534 -0.67 -27.45 13.91
N ALA A 535 0.45 -26.77 13.69
CA ALA A 535 0.88 -26.32 12.36
C ALA A 535 0.96 -27.49 11.38
N ARG A 536 1.56 -28.61 11.80
CA ARG A 536 1.61 -29.84 11.00
C ARG A 536 0.22 -30.30 10.57
N LYS A 537 -0.73 -30.36 11.50
CA LYS A 537 -2.08 -30.85 11.23
C LYS A 537 -2.77 -29.99 10.18
N ILE A 538 -2.57 -28.67 10.25
CA ILE A 538 -3.18 -27.72 9.32
C ILE A 538 -2.50 -27.77 7.93
N PHE A 539 -1.16 -27.77 7.87
CA PHE A 539 -0.43 -27.89 6.61
C PHE A 539 -0.66 -29.24 5.91
N GLY A 540 -0.97 -30.29 6.66
CA GLY A 540 -1.33 -31.59 6.10
C GLY A 540 -2.61 -31.58 5.24
N ASN A 541 -3.46 -30.57 5.39
CA ASN A 541 -4.68 -30.41 4.60
C ASN A 541 -4.45 -29.67 3.26
N GLY A 542 -3.22 -29.22 2.98
CA GLY A 542 -2.91 -28.28 1.90
C GLY A 542 -2.61 -28.86 0.51
N GLY A 543 -2.83 -30.16 0.32
CA GLY A 543 -2.59 -30.81 -0.97
C GLY A 543 -1.11 -31.01 -1.33
N ASN A 544 -0.84 -31.86 -2.32
CA ASN A 544 0.51 -32.34 -2.62
C ASN A 544 1.47 -31.23 -3.11
N MET A 545 0.96 -30.22 -3.81
CA MET A 545 1.77 -29.15 -4.40
C MET A 545 2.32 -28.16 -3.34
N ARG A 546 1.55 -27.84 -2.29
CA ARG A 546 1.94 -26.89 -1.23
C ARG A 546 2.83 -27.55 -0.17
N ILE A 547 2.59 -28.81 0.13
CA ILE A 547 3.35 -29.63 1.10
C ILE A 547 4.85 -29.63 0.77
N LYS A 548 5.23 -29.55 -0.51
CA LYS A 548 6.62 -29.46 -0.99
C LYS A 548 7.43 -28.36 -0.30
N TYR A 549 6.82 -27.20 -0.07
CA TYR A 549 7.51 -26.00 0.40
C TYR A 549 7.35 -25.78 1.90
N THR A 550 6.22 -26.19 2.48
CA THR A 550 5.87 -25.92 3.90
C THR A 550 6.41 -26.97 4.87
N MET A 551 6.47 -28.24 4.46
CA MET A 551 6.90 -29.34 5.34
C MET A 551 8.40 -29.37 5.65
N PRO A 552 9.33 -29.09 4.72
CA PRO A 552 10.75 -29.08 5.04
C PRO A 552 11.13 -28.05 6.13
N PRO A 553 10.69 -26.77 6.08
CA PRO A 553 10.91 -25.82 7.16
C PRO A 553 10.39 -26.31 8.51
N LEU A 554 9.22 -26.97 8.53
CA LEU A 554 8.64 -27.54 9.74
C LEU A 554 9.52 -28.65 10.33
N VAL A 555 10.08 -29.53 9.47
CA VAL A 555 11.03 -30.57 9.89
C VAL A 555 12.31 -29.95 10.44
N PHE A 556 12.85 -28.90 9.80
CA PHE A 556 14.04 -28.21 10.31
C PHE A 556 13.76 -27.49 11.64
N ALA A 557 12.58 -26.88 11.81
CA ALA A 557 12.16 -26.29 13.08
C ALA A 557 12.04 -27.35 14.18
N ALA A 558 11.51 -28.53 13.85
CA ALA A 558 11.45 -29.67 14.76
C ALA A 558 12.85 -30.22 15.12
N TYR A 559 13.80 -30.24 14.18
CA TYR A 559 15.19 -30.60 14.49
C TYR A 559 15.90 -29.57 15.37
N LYS A 560 15.68 -28.26 15.15
CA LYS A 560 16.18 -27.22 16.05
C LYS A 560 15.61 -27.36 17.46
N LEU A 561 14.32 -27.68 17.56
CA LEU A 561 13.66 -27.98 18.83
C LEU A 561 14.32 -29.18 19.52
N ALA A 562 14.60 -30.26 18.79
CA ALA A 562 15.27 -31.45 19.34
C ALA A 562 16.68 -31.13 19.89
N LEU A 563 17.45 -30.30 19.18
CA LEU A 563 18.76 -29.83 19.65
C LEU A 563 18.63 -28.94 20.89
N ALA A 564 17.66 -28.03 20.93
CA ALA A 564 17.40 -27.21 22.12
C ALA A 564 17.05 -28.08 23.33
N TYR A 565 16.22 -29.12 23.18
CA TYR A 565 15.94 -30.06 24.26
C TYR A 565 17.19 -30.78 24.79
N ASN A 566 18.17 -31.05 23.93
CA ASN A 566 19.45 -31.64 24.34
C ASN A 566 20.27 -30.68 25.21
N ASP A 567 20.28 -29.39 24.89
CA ASP A 567 20.95 -28.36 25.70
C ASP A 567 20.28 -28.19 27.08
N PHE A 568 18.97 -28.40 27.16
CA PHE A 568 18.17 -28.32 28.39
C PHE A 568 18.11 -29.63 29.21
N LYS A 569 18.99 -30.61 28.93
CA LYS A 569 19.03 -31.94 29.56
C LYS A 569 19.09 -31.94 31.10
N SER A 570 19.64 -30.89 31.71
CA SER A 570 19.79 -30.80 33.18
C SER A 570 18.49 -30.48 33.93
N MET A 571 17.48 -29.92 33.25
CA MET A 571 16.26 -29.41 33.89
C MET A 571 15.05 -30.34 33.75
N ASP A 572 14.99 -31.21 32.74
CA ASP A 572 13.83 -32.07 32.49
C ASP A 572 14.19 -33.57 32.48
N PRO A 573 13.73 -34.38 33.45
CA PRO A 573 13.97 -35.82 33.48
C PRO A 573 13.21 -36.60 32.40
N LYS A 574 12.25 -35.98 31.68
CA LYS A 574 11.47 -36.63 30.61
C LYS A 574 11.93 -36.24 29.20
N TRP A 575 13.09 -35.60 29.06
CA TRP A 575 13.63 -35.12 27.79
C TRP A 575 13.74 -36.24 26.73
N ASP A 576 14.16 -37.46 27.11
CA ASP A 576 14.29 -38.61 26.20
C ASP A 576 12.97 -38.95 25.48
N LYS A 577 11.86 -39.06 26.23
CA LYS A 577 10.54 -39.36 25.67
C LYS A 577 10.00 -38.23 24.80
N LYS A 578 10.38 -36.98 25.08
CA LYS A 578 10.00 -35.82 24.27
C LYS A 578 10.77 -35.79 22.95
N CYS A 579 12.08 -36.04 22.99
CA CYS A 579 12.91 -36.18 21.79
C CYS A 579 12.39 -37.29 20.87
N GLN A 580 12.04 -38.46 21.42
CA GLN A 580 11.42 -39.55 20.64
C GLN A 580 10.11 -39.12 19.97
N LYS A 581 9.23 -38.40 20.67
CA LYS A 581 7.98 -37.87 20.09
C LYS A 581 8.23 -36.82 19.01
N ILE A 582 9.29 -36.03 19.11
CA ILE A 582 9.69 -35.06 18.07
C ILE A 582 10.18 -35.81 16.83
N PHE A 583 11.01 -36.85 16.99
CA PHE A 583 11.46 -37.65 15.85
C PHE A 583 10.32 -38.46 15.23
N GLN A 584 9.37 -38.96 16.00
CA GLN A 584 8.12 -39.55 15.47
C GLN A 584 7.30 -38.52 14.69
N LEU A 585 7.21 -37.27 15.16
CA LEU A 585 6.58 -36.18 14.43
C LEU A 585 7.29 -35.95 13.08
N CYS A 586 8.63 -35.84 13.10
CA CYS A 586 9.46 -35.70 11.89
C CYS A 586 9.26 -36.86 10.91
N HIS A 587 9.27 -38.09 11.41
CA HIS A 587 9.05 -39.29 10.62
C HIS A 587 7.70 -39.24 9.90
N GLN A 588 6.63 -38.94 10.63
CA GLN A 588 5.31 -38.87 10.05
C GLN A 588 5.13 -37.65 9.12
N THR A 589 5.85 -36.53 9.33
CA THR A 589 5.88 -35.41 8.37
C THR A 589 6.58 -35.79 7.07
N ILE A 590 7.71 -36.51 7.15
CA ILE A 590 8.42 -36.97 5.96
C ILE A 590 7.59 -38.06 5.25
N GLY A 591 6.92 -38.93 5.99
CA GLY A 591 5.97 -39.89 5.42
C GLY A 591 4.81 -39.24 4.64
N ALA A 592 4.39 -38.02 5.00
CA ALA A 592 3.43 -37.27 4.21
C ALA A 592 4.04 -36.74 2.89
N LEU A 593 5.34 -36.40 2.88
CA LEU A 593 6.06 -36.00 1.66
C LEU A 593 6.24 -37.16 0.67
N ILE A 594 6.43 -38.39 1.18
CA ILE A 594 6.50 -39.60 0.35
C ILE A 594 5.19 -39.80 -0.40
N LYS A 595 4.05 -39.62 0.30
CA LYS A 595 2.71 -39.68 -0.33
C LYS A 595 2.48 -38.61 -1.39
N ALA A 596 3.25 -37.52 -1.36
CA ALA A 596 3.21 -36.43 -2.32
C ALA A 596 4.24 -36.60 -3.47
N GLU A 597 4.83 -37.80 -3.64
CA GLU A 597 5.77 -38.17 -4.71
C GLU A 597 7.08 -37.34 -4.73
N LEU A 598 7.46 -36.74 -3.60
CA LEU A 598 8.69 -35.93 -3.45
C LEU A 598 9.86 -36.74 -2.87
N THR A 599 10.24 -37.80 -3.59
CA THR A 599 11.20 -38.81 -3.13
C THR A 599 12.58 -38.25 -2.80
N GLU A 600 13.16 -37.38 -3.66
CA GLU A 600 14.53 -36.87 -3.44
C GLU A 600 14.62 -35.97 -2.20
N LEU A 601 13.59 -35.16 -1.97
CA LEU A 601 13.52 -34.28 -0.81
C LEU A 601 13.33 -35.08 0.48
N ALA A 602 12.42 -36.07 0.45
CA ALA A 602 12.19 -36.97 1.58
C ALA A 602 13.47 -37.73 1.97
N LEU A 603 14.21 -38.25 0.97
CA LEU A 603 15.52 -38.90 1.19
C LEU A 603 16.49 -37.97 1.92
N ARG A 604 16.67 -36.74 1.44
CA ARG A 604 17.58 -35.77 2.08
C ARG A 604 17.14 -35.42 3.51
N LEU A 605 15.84 -35.31 3.77
CA LEU A 605 15.30 -35.03 5.11
C LEU A 605 15.49 -36.21 6.08
N PHE A 606 15.36 -37.46 5.61
CA PHE A 606 15.68 -38.64 6.41
C PHE A 606 17.16 -38.73 6.74
N LEU A 607 18.04 -38.48 5.75
CA LEU A 607 19.48 -38.46 5.96
C LEU A 607 19.90 -37.37 6.95
N GLN A 608 19.30 -36.18 6.84
CA GLN A 608 19.52 -35.11 7.82
C GLN A 608 18.97 -35.48 9.21
N GLY A 609 17.83 -36.19 9.27
CA GLY A 609 17.28 -36.74 10.50
C GLY A 609 18.21 -37.74 11.16
N ALA A 610 18.82 -38.65 10.40
CA ALA A 610 19.80 -39.59 10.92
C ALA A 610 21.04 -38.88 11.49
N LEU A 611 21.48 -37.78 10.86
CA LEU A 611 22.59 -36.96 11.38
C LEU A 611 22.23 -36.22 12.67
N THR A 612 21.02 -35.65 12.78
CA THR A 612 20.59 -34.95 13.99
C THR A 612 20.36 -35.90 15.15
N VAL A 613 19.76 -37.08 14.88
CA VAL A 613 19.67 -38.18 15.84
C VAL A 613 21.07 -38.57 16.33
N SER A 614 22.06 -38.63 15.44
CA SER A 614 23.42 -38.99 15.83
C SER A 614 24.11 -37.98 16.75
N GLN A 615 23.61 -36.75 16.85
CA GLN A 615 24.16 -35.73 17.75
C GLN A 615 23.50 -35.73 19.13
N ILE A 616 22.34 -36.39 19.27
CA ILE A 616 21.53 -36.39 20.49
C ILE A 616 21.61 -37.78 21.13
N PRO A 617 22.26 -37.93 22.30
CA PRO A 617 22.45 -39.23 22.94
C PRO A 617 21.21 -39.64 23.78
N PHE A 618 20.12 -40.06 23.13
CA PHE A 618 18.92 -40.64 23.79
C PHE A 618 18.94 -42.17 23.80
N GLU A 619 18.29 -42.86 24.75
CA GLU A 619 18.43 -44.33 24.92
C GLU A 619 18.15 -45.14 23.63
N ASP A 620 17.15 -44.76 22.85
CA ASP A 620 16.77 -45.41 21.58
C ASP A 620 17.36 -44.73 20.32
N HIS A 621 18.46 -43.97 20.45
CA HIS A 621 19.01 -43.19 19.33
C HIS A 621 19.46 -44.06 18.15
N GLU A 622 19.91 -45.27 18.43
CA GLU A 622 20.43 -46.18 17.43
C GLU A 622 19.32 -46.79 16.56
N THR A 623 18.20 -47.17 17.19
CA THR A 623 17.05 -47.77 16.49
C THR A 623 16.37 -46.75 15.58
N VAL A 624 16.13 -45.53 16.08
CA VAL A 624 15.53 -44.45 15.28
C VAL A 624 16.44 -44.03 14.11
N ALA A 625 17.76 -43.94 14.34
CA ALA A 625 18.71 -43.65 13.26
C ALA A 625 18.72 -44.76 12.20
N TYR A 626 18.64 -46.02 12.62
CA TYR A 626 18.60 -47.17 11.71
C TYR A 626 17.31 -47.17 10.89
N GLU A 627 16.16 -46.89 11.52
CA GLU A 627 14.87 -46.76 10.83
C GLU A 627 14.91 -45.68 9.75
N PHE A 628 15.43 -44.48 10.05
CA PHE A 628 15.56 -43.41 9.05
C PHE A 628 16.49 -43.78 7.89
N MET A 629 17.61 -44.44 8.18
CA MET A 629 18.52 -44.92 7.13
C MET A 629 17.88 -46.01 6.28
N SER A 630 17.22 -46.99 6.90
CA SER A 630 16.52 -48.06 6.20
C SER A 630 15.41 -47.52 5.30
N GLN A 631 14.67 -46.51 5.76
CA GLN A 631 13.64 -45.85 4.95
C GLN A 631 14.23 -45.06 3.77
N ALA A 632 15.37 -44.39 3.98
CA ALA A 632 16.09 -43.74 2.88
C ALA A 632 16.55 -44.76 1.83
N PHE A 633 16.98 -45.95 2.23
CA PHE A 633 17.32 -47.03 1.30
C PHE A 633 16.11 -47.55 0.53
N THR A 634 14.96 -47.77 1.17
CA THR A 634 13.74 -48.18 0.46
C THR A 634 13.31 -47.13 -0.57
N LEU A 635 13.36 -45.83 -0.24
CA LEU A 635 13.06 -44.76 -1.20
C LEU A 635 14.04 -44.74 -2.38
N TYR A 636 15.32 -44.97 -2.11
CA TYR A 636 16.33 -45.08 -3.16
C TYR A 636 16.08 -46.26 -4.10
N GLU A 637 15.67 -47.43 -3.57
CA GLU A 637 15.47 -48.64 -4.35
C GLU A 637 14.16 -48.67 -5.13
N GLU A 638 13.07 -48.11 -4.58
CA GLU A 638 11.72 -48.22 -5.14
C GLU A 638 11.33 -47.03 -6.04
N GLU A 639 11.72 -45.80 -5.69
CA GLU A 639 11.13 -44.60 -6.30
C GLU A 639 12.11 -43.79 -7.17
N ILE A 640 13.43 -43.81 -6.90
CA ILE A 640 14.40 -43.01 -7.68
C ILE A 640 14.79 -43.75 -8.97
N GLY A 641 14.17 -43.41 -10.09
CA GLY A 641 14.47 -43.99 -11.41
C GLY A 641 15.61 -43.30 -12.20
N GLU A 642 15.87 -42.02 -11.96
CA GLU A 642 16.82 -41.25 -12.76
C GLU A 642 18.28 -41.57 -12.41
N SER A 643 19.08 -41.96 -13.41
CA SER A 643 20.48 -42.39 -13.21
C SER A 643 21.38 -41.34 -12.53
N LYS A 644 21.17 -40.04 -12.76
CA LYS A 644 21.95 -38.98 -12.08
C LYS A 644 21.50 -38.77 -10.64
N ALA A 645 20.19 -38.76 -10.40
CA ALA A 645 19.62 -38.65 -9.07
C ALA A 645 20.01 -39.85 -8.20
N GLN A 646 20.02 -41.07 -8.76
CA GLN A 646 20.51 -42.28 -8.08
C GLN A 646 21.97 -42.14 -7.63
N LEU A 647 22.86 -41.61 -8.47
CA LEU A 647 24.25 -41.39 -8.09
C LEU A 647 24.37 -40.36 -6.96
N ASN A 648 23.65 -39.24 -7.06
CA ASN A 648 23.67 -38.21 -6.03
C ASN A 648 23.13 -38.73 -4.70
N ALA A 649 22.02 -39.48 -4.74
CA ALA A 649 21.40 -40.09 -3.57
C ALA A 649 22.33 -41.10 -2.89
N ILE A 650 22.95 -42.02 -3.64
CA ILE A 650 23.85 -43.02 -3.04
C ILE A 650 25.12 -42.37 -2.48
N VAL A 651 25.68 -41.35 -3.14
CA VAL A 651 26.83 -40.61 -2.61
C VAL A 651 26.47 -39.87 -1.33
N LEU A 652 25.26 -39.30 -1.23
CA LEU A 652 24.77 -38.68 -0.01
C LEU A 652 24.54 -39.70 1.12
N ILE A 653 23.97 -40.87 0.82
CA ILE A 653 23.82 -41.97 1.78
C ILE A 653 25.19 -42.43 2.30
N ILE A 654 26.17 -42.58 1.40
CA ILE A 654 27.53 -42.96 1.77
C ILE A 654 28.17 -41.90 2.69
N ALA A 655 28.08 -40.63 2.31
CA ALA A 655 28.67 -39.52 3.06
C ALA A 655 28.00 -39.29 4.42
N THR A 656 26.71 -39.58 4.54
CA THR A 656 25.98 -39.50 5.81
C THR A 656 26.36 -40.65 6.72
N LEU A 657 26.46 -41.88 6.20
CA LEU A 657 26.92 -43.05 6.95
C LEU A 657 28.36 -42.86 7.49
N GLU A 658 29.24 -42.21 6.72
CA GLU A 658 30.60 -41.86 7.17
C GLU A 658 30.60 -40.92 8.40
N LYS A 659 29.65 -39.98 8.46
CA LYS A 659 29.56 -38.98 9.53
C LYS A 659 28.80 -39.46 10.77
N ILE A 660 27.96 -40.48 10.65
CA ILE A 660 27.20 -41.03 11.78
C ILE A 660 28.15 -41.83 12.68
N ALA A 661 28.22 -41.46 13.96
CA ALA A 661 29.05 -42.15 14.96
C ALA A 661 28.23 -43.05 15.91
N CYS A 662 26.92 -43.13 15.70
CA CYS A 662 25.99 -43.73 16.65
C CYS A 662 25.77 -45.24 16.53
N PHE A 663 26.14 -45.84 15.39
CA PHE A 663 25.87 -47.27 15.15
C PHE A 663 26.89 -48.18 15.83
N SER A 664 26.40 -49.28 16.39
CA SER A 664 27.19 -50.47 16.72
C SER A 664 27.67 -51.20 15.46
N GLU A 665 28.65 -52.09 15.59
CA GLU A 665 29.12 -52.90 14.46
C GLU A 665 28.00 -53.77 13.86
N GLU A 666 27.04 -54.21 14.67
CA GLU A 666 25.91 -55.05 14.27
C GLU A 666 24.95 -54.34 13.30
N ASN A 667 24.65 -53.07 13.55
CA ASN A 667 23.77 -52.27 12.69
C ASN A 667 24.51 -51.59 11.54
N HIS A 668 25.78 -51.21 11.78
CA HIS A 668 26.61 -50.57 10.77
C HIS A 668 27.03 -51.53 9.65
N GLY A 669 27.39 -52.78 9.97
CA GLY A 669 27.83 -53.79 9.00
C GLY A 669 26.85 -54.01 7.82
N PRO A 670 25.56 -54.29 8.08
CA PRO A 670 24.55 -54.47 7.03
C PRO A 670 24.39 -53.26 6.12
N LEU A 671 24.32 -52.03 6.68
CA LEU A 671 24.16 -50.80 5.91
C LEU A 671 25.34 -50.55 4.96
N ARG A 672 26.58 -50.83 5.41
CA ARG A 672 27.78 -50.72 4.57
C ARG A 672 27.75 -51.70 3.39
N ASN A 673 27.35 -52.94 3.65
CA ASN A 673 27.24 -53.96 2.61
C ASN A 673 26.13 -53.60 1.61
N GLN A 674 25.01 -53.05 2.09
CA GLN A 674 23.93 -52.56 1.24
C GLN A 674 24.38 -51.36 0.39
N CYS A 675 25.11 -50.38 0.94
CA CYS A 675 25.76 -49.32 0.16
C CYS A 675 26.63 -49.90 -0.97
N GLY A 676 27.49 -50.88 -0.65
CA GLY A 676 28.37 -51.51 -1.62
C GLY A 676 27.64 -52.32 -2.70
N PHE A 677 26.49 -52.90 -2.35
CA PHE A 677 25.60 -53.59 -3.29
C PHE A 677 24.88 -52.59 -4.20
N SER A 678 24.26 -51.56 -3.64
CA SER A 678 23.53 -50.50 -4.36
C SER A 678 24.46 -49.72 -5.30
N ALA A 679 25.67 -49.37 -4.85
CA ALA A 679 26.70 -48.77 -5.69
C ALA A 679 27.10 -49.68 -6.88
N ALA A 680 27.08 -51.00 -6.69
CA ALA A 680 27.36 -51.97 -7.74
C ALA A 680 26.17 -52.23 -8.68
N LYS A 681 24.95 -51.83 -8.31
CA LYS A 681 23.73 -52.03 -9.10
C LYS A 681 23.46 -50.87 -10.09
N LEU A 682 24.21 -49.78 -10.01
CA LEU A 682 24.10 -48.64 -10.93
C LEU A 682 24.28 -49.05 -12.40
N LEU A 683 23.46 -48.49 -13.29
CA LEU A 683 23.44 -48.84 -14.72
C LEU A 683 24.68 -48.34 -15.48
N LYS A 684 25.12 -47.11 -15.22
CA LYS A 684 26.25 -46.48 -15.91
C LYS A 684 27.57 -46.89 -15.27
N LYS A 685 28.48 -47.45 -16.06
CA LYS A 685 29.81 -47.91 -15.61
C LYS A 685 30.67 -46.81 -14.95
N PRO A 686 30.72 -45.57 -15.48
CA PRO A 686 31.48 -44.49 -14.82
C PRO A 686 30.93 -44.16 -13.44
N ASP A 687 29.60 -44.07 -13.32
CA ASP A 687 28.91 -43.76 -12.07
C ASP A 687 29.06 -44.90 -11.06
N GLN A 688 28.97 -46.15 -11.52
CA GLN A 688 29.24 -47.36 -10.74
C GLN A 688 30.67 -47.34 -10.17
N CYS A 689 31.66 -46.97 -10.98
CA CYS A 689 33.06 -46.87 -10.56
C CYS A 689 33.23 -45.80 -9.47
N ARG A 690 32.69 -44.59 -9.68
CA ARG A 690 32.75 -43.47 -8.73
C ARG A 690 32.03 -43.79 -7.42
N ALA A 691 30.87 -44.45 -7.45
CA ALA A 691 30.14 -44.86 -6.26
C ALA A 691 30.90 -45.92 -5.45
N VAL A 692 31.50 -46.91 -6.12
CA VAL A 692 32.34 -47.95 -5.45
C VAL A 692 33.61 -47.35 -4.85
N LEU A 693 34.23 -46.37 -5.52
CA LEU A 693 35.34 -45.62 -4.96
C LEU A 693 34.92 -44.83 -3.72
N THR A 694 33.73 -44.24 -3.72
CA THR A 694 33.22 -43.52 -2.55
C THR A 694 32.92 -44.48 -1.40
N CYS A 695 32.38 -45.67 -1.69
CA CYS A 695 32.17 -46.73 -0.68
C CYS A 695 33.46 -47.15 0.03
N SER A 696 34.63 -47.01 -0.60
CA SER A 696 35.90 -47.33 0.06
C SER A 696 36.16 -46.46 1.29
N HIS A 697 35.67 -45.20 1.32
CA HIS A 697 35.86 -44.30 2.46
C HIS A 697 35.09 -44.78 3.69
N ILE A 698 33.90 -45.37 3.51
CA ILE A 698 33.13 -45.97 4.60
C ILE A 698 33.97 -47.00 5.39
N PHE A 699 34.80 -47.78 4.71
CA PHE A 699 35.64 -48.80 5.35
C PHE A 699 36.97 -48.26 5.91
N TRP A 700 37.20 -46.95 5.83
CA TRP A 700 38.44 -46.33 6.28
C TRP A 700 38.25 -45.20 7.30
N SER A 701 37.25 -44.32 7.09
CA SER A 701 37.02 -43.12 7.90
C SER A 701 35.77 -43.16 8.76
N SER A 702 34.93 -44.21 8.67
CA SER A 702 33.74 -44.32 9.51
C SER A 702 34.10 -44.49 10.99
N LYS A 703 33.30 -43.86 11.86
CA LYS A 703 33.44 -43.92 13.32
C LYS A 703 32.39 -44.85 13.90
N ILE A 704 32.81 -45.88 14.63
CA ILE A 704 31.90 -46.80 15.35
C ILE A 704 31.90 -46.44 16.85
N LYS A 705 30.73 -46.60 17.49
CA LYS A 705 30.52 -46.42 18.94
C LYS A 705 31.40 -47.35 19.80
N ASP A 706 31.60 -48.61 19.37
CA ASP A 706 32.43 -49.63 20.03
C ASP A 706 33.95 -49.32 20.09
N LYS A 707 34.44 -48.29 19.37
CA LYS A 707 35.86 -47.90 19.35
C LYS A 707 36.11 -46.44 19.78
N ASP A 708 35.25 -45.84 20.59
CA ASP A 708 35.42 -44.47 21.13
C ASP A 708 35.83 -43.45 20.04
N GLY A 709 35.18 -43.51 18.87
CA GLY A 709 35.41 -42.55 17.78
C GLY A 709 36.69 -42.76 16.96
N GLN A 710 37.38 -43.89 17.08
CA GLN A 710 38.48 -44.25 16.19
C GLN A 710 37.98 -44.71 14.82
N GLU A 711 38.68 -44.25 13.78
CA GLU A 711 38.46 -44.63 12.39
C GLU A 711 38.58 -46.16 12.20
N MET A 712 37.58 -46.79 11.59
CA MET A 712 37.68 -48.17 11.13
C MET A 712 38.69 -48.25 9.98
N ARG A 713 39.96 -48.51 10.28
CA ARG A 713 40.99 -48.73 9.25
C ARG A 713 40.95 -50.16 8.69
N ASP A 714 39.85 -50.55 8.05
CA ASP A 714 39.69 -51.88 7.45
C ASP A 714 40.40 -51.95 6.08
N GLY A 715 41.73 -52.08 6.09
CA GLY A 715 42.58 -52.26 4.90
C GLY A 715 42.10 -53.29 3.85
N PRO A 716 41.66 -54.52 4.21
CA PRO A 716 41.32 -55.55 3.22
C PRO A 716 40.08 -55.23 2.40
N LYS A 717 39.05 -54.66 3.04
CA LYS A 717 37.81 -54.28 2.37
C LYS A 717 38.00 -53.07 1.46
N VAL A 718 38.86 -52.12 1.86
CA VAL A 718 39.25 -50.99 1.01
C VAL A 718 39.94 -51.50 -0.26
N ASN A 719 40.89 -52.43 -0.12
CA ASN A 719 41.60 -53.04 -1.25
C ASN A 719 40.65 -53.82 -2.18
N GLU A 720 39.66 -54.53 -1.63
CA GLU A 720 38.62 -55.20 -2.41
C GLU A 720 37.78 -54.20 -3.22
N CYS A 721 37.35 -53.10 -2.61
CA CYS A 721 36.60 -52.03 -3.30
C CYS A 721 37.43 -51.40 -4.43
N LEU A 722 38.70 -51.13 -4.19
CA LEU A 722 39.60 -50.55 -5.19
C LEU A 722 39.88 -51.51 -6.36
N LYS A 723 40.06 -52.81 -6.09
CA LYS A 723 40.18 -53.84 -7.13
C LYS A 723 38.89 -53.96 -7.94
N LYS A 724 37.73 -53.87 -7.29
CA LYS A 724 36.43 -53.88 -7.94
C LYS A 724 36.23 -52.64 -8.82
N ALA A 725 36.64 -51.45 -8.37
CA ALA A 725 36.63 -50.22 -9.16
C ALA A 725 37.50 -50.33 -10.42
N ILE A 726 38.72 -50.89 -10.32
CA ILE A 726 39.58 -51.15 -11.49
C ILE A 726 38.88 -52.06 -12.50
N ARG A 727 38.28 -53.17 -12.05
CA ARG A 727 37.53 -54.09 -12.94
C ARG A 727 36.38 -53.38 -13.66
N ILE A 728 35.65 -52.52 -12.95
CA ILE A 728 34.53 -51.73 -13.53
C ILE A 728 35.07 -50.73 -14.55
N ALA A 729 36.17 -50.03 -14.25
CA ALA A 729 36.80 -49.10 -15.19
C ALA A 729 37.30 -49.80 -16.46
N THR A 730 37.89 -51.00 -16.34
CA THR A 730 38.29 -51.83 -17.50
C THR A 730 37.09 -52.27 -18.35
N SER A 731 35.91 -52.45 -17.75
CA SER A 731 34.68 -52.80 -18.47
C SER A 731 34.00 -51.62 -19.20
N CYS A 732 34.56 -50.41 -19.09
CA CYS A 732 34.06 -49.24 -19.81
C CYS A 732 34.52 -49.30 -21.28
N MET A 733 33.59 -49.09 -22.21
CA MET A 733 33.85 -49.17 -23.66
C MET A 733 34.49 -47.90 -24.22
N ASP A 734 34.18 -46.74 -23.61
CA ASP A 734 34.76 -45.46 -23.99
C ASP A 734 36.14 -45.30 -23.33
N LYS A 735 37.17 -45.26 -24.17
CA LYS A 735 38.56 -45.18 -23.74
C LYS A 735 38.93 -43.84 -23.11
N THR A 736 38.29 -42.73 -23.52
CA THR A 736 38.56 -41.40 -22.96
C THR A 736 38.03 -41.31 -21.53
N VAL A 737 36.79 -41.75 -21.31
CA VAL A 737 36.18 -41.82 -19.97
C VAL A 737 36.90 -42.86 -19.10
N GLN A 738 37.33 -43.98 -19.67
CA GLN A 738 38.13 -44.98 -18.98
C GLN A 738 39.47 -44.40 -18.48
N LEU A 739 40.17 -43.61 -19.29
CA LEU A 739 41.40 -42.94 -18.89
C LEU A 739 41.14 -41.98 -17.72
N GLN A 740 40.09 -41.16 -17.81
CA GLN A 740 39.68 -40.27 -16.72
C GLN A 740 39.41 -41.03 -15.41
N LEU A 741 38.66 -42.14 -15.48
CA LEU A 741 38.37 -42.99 -14.32
C LEU A 741 39.65 -43.59 -13.72
N PHE A 742 40.63 -44.01 -14.53
CA PHE A 742 41.90 -44.51 -14.01
C PHE A 742 42.70 -43.42 -13.27
N VAL A 743 42.67 -42.17 -13.73
CA VAL A 743 43.29 -41.06 -13.00
C VAL A 743 42.56 -40.79 -11.68
N GLU A 744 41.22 -40.83 -11.67
CA GLU A 744 40.42 -40.71 -10.43
C GLU A 744 40.73 -41.85 -9.43
N ILE A 745 40.82 -43.08 -9.93
CA ILE A 745 41.24 -44.25 -9.14
C ILE A 745 42.64 -44.03 -8.57
N LEU A 746 43.60 -43.60 -9.40
CA LEU A 746 44.98 -43.33 -8.99
C LEU A 746 45.02 -42.33 -7.81
N ASN A 747 44.26 -41.25 -7.90
CA ASN A 747 44.16 -40.25 -6.83
C ASN A 747 43.65 -40.85 -5.52
N LYS A 748 42.67 -41.76 -5.57
CA LYS A 748 42.18 -42.46 -4.38
C LYS A 748 43.20 -43.46 -3.82
N TYR A 749 43.94 -44.16 -4.67
CA TYR A 749 45.04 -45.02 -4.22
C TYR A 749 46.15 -44.20 -3.55
N ILE A 750 46.49 -43.03 -4.09
CA ILE A 750 47.46 -42.10 -3.47
C ILE A 750 46.97 -41.65 -2.10
N TYR A 751 45.69 -41.29 -1.96
CA TYR A 751 45.10 -40.91 -0.66
C TYR A 751 45.24 -42.02 0.40
N TYR A 752 44.92 -43.27 0.06
CA TYR A 752 45.08 -44.39 0.98
C TYR A 752 46.55 -44.71 1.29
N TYR A 753 47.42 -44.51 0.30
CA TYR A 753 48.86 -44.63 0.50
C TYR A 753 49.38 -43.55 1.47
N GLU A 754 48.91 -42.31 1.38
CA GLU A 754 49.23 -41.21 2.31
C GLU A 754 48.74 -41.50 3.74
N LYS A 755 47.55 -42.07 3.89
CA LYS A 755 46.96 -42.44 5.19
C LYS A 755 47.59 -43.69 5.83
N GLY A 756 48.49 -44.39 5.14
CA GLY A 756 49.27 -45.51 5.68
C GLY A 756 48.54 -46.85 5.63
N CYS A 757 47.75 -47.12 4.58
CA CYS A 757 47.22 -48.47 4.36
C CYS A 757 48.34 -49.47 4.01
N ASP A 758 48.64 -50.42 4.90
CA ASP A 758 49.68 -51.45 4.67
C ASP A 758 49.45 -52.31 3.41
N GLU A 759 48.19 -52.48 3.02
CA GLU A 759 47.82 -53.32 1.87
C GLU A 759 47.98 -52.63 0.50
N VAL A 760 48.09 -51.29 0.48
CA VAL A 760 48.28 -50.54 -0.76
C VAL A 760 49.77 -50.50 -1.08
N THR A 761 50.24 -51.53 -1.78
CA THR A 761 51.66 -51.62 -2.13
C THR A 761 52.06 -50.61 -3.21
N PRO A 762 53.28 -50.04 -3.15
CA PRO A 762 53.81 -49.15 -4.19
C PRO A 762 53.81 -49.77 -5.59
N HIS A 763 53.91 -51.09 -5.66
CA HIS A 763 53.88 -51.85 -6.91
C HIS A 763 52.56 -51.66 -7.68
N VAL A 764 51.41 -51.61 -6.98
CA VAL A 764 50.10 -51.41 -7.61
C VAL A 764 49.97 -49.99 -8.20
N LEU A 765 50.52 -48.99 -7.52
CA LEU A 765 50.58 -47.60 -8.02
C LEU A 765 51.40 -47.50 -9.30
N ILE A 766 52.60 -48.11 -9.33
CA ILE A 766 53.48 -48.12 -10.52
C ILE A 766 52.77 -48.80 -11.70
N GLN A 767 52.11 -49.94 -11.44
CA GLN A 767 51.36 -50.65 -12.47
C GLN A 767 50.21 -49.81 -13.05
N LEU A 768 49.48 -49.07 -12.21
CA LEU A 768 48.39 -48.20 -12.65
C LEU A 768 48.92 -47.00 -13.46
N ILE A 769 50.00 -46.37 -13.01
CA ILE A 769 50.66 -45.26 -13.73
C ILE A 769 51.17 -45.72 -15.10
N SER A 770 51.78 -46.91 -15.17
CA SER A 770 52.24 -47.49 -16.43
C SER A 770 51.08 -47.70 -17.40
N LYS A 771 49.95 -48.22 -16.91
CA LYS A 771 48.74 -48.43 -17.74
C LYS A 771 48.14 -47.12 -18.24
N ILE A 772 48.04 -46.10 -17.39
CA ILE A 772 47.51 -44.78 -17.79
C ILE A 772 48.35 -44.17 -18.90
N ARG A 773 49.68 -44.34 -18.89
CA ARG A 773 50.56 -43.83 -19.95
C ARG A 773 50.39 -44.56 -21.26
N THR A 774 50.36 -45.89 -21.22
CA THR A 774 50.13 -46.68 -22.44
C THR A 774 48.79 -46.36 -23.06
N ASP A 775 47.75 -46.14 -22.24
CA ASP A 775 46.41 -45.83 -22.74
C ASP A 775 46.28 -44.37 -23.21
N SER A 776 47.04 -43.44 -22.61
CA SER A 776 47.13 -42.05 -23.05
C SER A 776 47.81 -41.87 -24.41
N GLU A 777 48.76 -42.73 -24.77
CA GLU A 777 49.48 -42.68 -26.06
C GLU A 777 48.65 -43.25 -27.23
N VAL A 778 47.63 -44.06 -26.92
CA VAL A 778 46.81 -44.78 -27.91
C VAL A 778 45.59 -43.96 -28.39
N LEU A 779 45.28 -42.84 -27.74
CA LEU A 779 44.08 -42.03 -28.01
C LEU A 779 44.36 -40.85 -28.95
N GLU A 780 43.38 -40.51 -29.79
CA GLU A 780 43.44 -39.34 -30.68
C GLU A 780 43.36 -38.04 -29.89
N ALA A 781 44.11 -37.01 -30.31
CA ALA A 781 44.17 -35.73 -29.61
C ALA A 781 42.83 -34.98 -29.71
N GLY A 782 42.27 -34.61 -28.56
CA GLY A 782 41.08 -33.76 -28.43
C GLY A 782 41.14 -32.94 -27.13
N ASP A 783 40.31 -31.88 -27.03
CA ASP A 783 40.35 -30.92 -25.91
C ASP A 783 40.12 -31.58 -24.53
N GLU A 784 39.27 -32.61 -24.45
CA GLU A 784 39.03 -33.38 -23.22
C GLU A 784 40.26 -34.21 -22.80
N LEU A 785 41.01 -34.75 -23.77
CA LEU A 785 42.22 -35.53 -23.52
C LEU A 785 43.36 -34.64 -23.00
N ASP A 786 43.47 -33.41 -23.51
CA ASP A 786 44.44 -32.43 -23.03
C ASP A 786 44.17 -32.03 -21.58
N GLN A 787 42.89 -31.90 -21.19
CA GLN A 787 42.50 -31.63 -19.81
C GLN A 787 42.82 -32.82 -18.89
N ILE A 788 42.57 -34.05 -19.33
CA ILE A 788 42.92 -35.28 -18.60
C ILE A 788 44.45 -35.40 -18.45
N ASN A 789 45.23 -35.09 -19.49
CA ASN A 789 46.68 -35.12 -19.46
C ASN A 789 47.29 -34.08 -18.53
N LYS A 790 46.70 -32.88 -18.47
CA LYS A 790 47.06 -31.87 -17.47
C LYS A 790 46.75 -32.36 -16.06
N HIS A 791 45.57 -32.95 -15.83
CA HIS A 791 45.18 -33.51 -14.54
C HIS A 791 46.11 -34.66 -14.10
N PHE A 792 46.50 -35.54 -15.02
CA PHE A 792 47.46 -36.62 -14.77
C PHE A 792 48.87 -36.08 -14.46
N THR A 793 49.32 -35.06 -15.19
CA THR A 793 50.62 -34.41 -14.94
C THR A 793 50.65 -33.78 -13.55
N ASN A 794 49.59 -33.08 -13.15
CA ASN A 794 49.46 -32.52 -11.80
C ASN A 794 49.44 -33.61 -10.73
N THR A 795 48.75 -34.72 -10.98
CA THR A 795 48.74 -35.89 -10.07
C THR A 795 50.14 -36.46 -9.86
N ILE A 796 50.94 -36.57 -10.92
CA ILE A 796 52.33 -37.03 -10.83
C ILE A 796 53.21 -36.02 -10.08
N LEU A 797 53.00 -34.72 -10.28
CA LEU A 797 53.71 -33.68 -9.53
C LEU A 797 53.40 -33.77 -8.03
N HIS A 798 52.14 -33.92 -7.65
CA HIS A 798 51.73 -34.15 -6.26
C HIS A 798 52.39 -35.40 -5.68
N LEU A 799 52.43 -36.52 -6.41
CA LEU A 799 53.11 -37.74 -5.95
C LEU A 799 54.62 -37.51 -5.71
N LYS A 800 55.29 -36.69 -6.54
CA LYS A 800 56.69 -36.31 -6.32
C LYS A 800 56.87 -35.47 -5.05
N GLU A 801 55.92 -34.60 -4.71
CA GLU A 801 55.93 -33.81 -3.48
C GLU A 801 55.70 -34.68 -2.24
N VAL A 802 54.72 -35.59 -2.31
CA VAL A 802 54.45 -36.58 -1.23
C VAL A 802 55.65 -37.49 -1.00
N LYS A 803 56.36 -37.88 -2.07
CA LYS A 803 57.61 -38.64 -1.97
C LYS A 803 58.71 -37.86 -1.24
N LYS A 804 58.90 -36.59 -1.58
CA LYS A 804 59.86 -35.70 -0.89
C LYS A 804 59.50 -35.52 0.58
N ALA A 805 58.22 -35.36 0.90
CA ALA A 805 57.76 -35.18 2.28
C ALA A 805 57.95 -36.43 3.16
N ARG A 806 57.93 -37.64 2.59
CA ARG A 806 58.17 -38.90 3.33
C ARG A 806 59.65 -39.28 3.42
N GLU A 807 60.50 -38.86 2.48
CA GLU A 807 61.95 -39.09 2.52
C GLU A 807 62.62 -38.46 3.77
N ASP A 808 61.97 -37.49 4.43
CA ASP A 808 62.41 -36.88 5.69
C ASP A 808 62.03 -37.69 6.98
N SER A 809 61.32 -38.83 6.88
CA SER A 809 60.69 -39.52 8.03
C SER A 809 60.99 -41.02 8.21
N ASP A 810 62.19 -41.48 7.80
CA ASP A 810 62.83 -42.79 8.04
C ASP A 810 62.89 -43.85 6.91
N LEU A 811 64.14 -44.26 6.65
CA LEU A 811 64.73 -45.50 6.11
C LEU A 811 64.10 -46.24 4.90
N SER A 812 64.58 -45.84 3.72
CA SER A 812 65.17 -46.64 2.62
C SER A 812 64.45 -47.84 1.96
N LEU A 813 64.56 -47.82 0.63
CA LEU A 813 64.60 -48.95 -0.33
C LEU A 813 63.28 -49.61 -0.75
N SER A 814 62.66 -49.07 -1.83
CA SER A 814 62.41 -49.83 -3.09
C SER A 814 61.53 -49.07 -4.08
N LEU A 815 61.99 -47.92 -4.60
CA LEU A 815 61.31 -47.23 -5.71
C LEU A 815 62.30 -46.53 -6.67
N CYS A 816 63.57 -46.98 -6.68
CA CYS A 816 64.65 -46.36 -7.43
C CYS A 816 64.67 -46.65 -8.95
N ASN A 817 63.82 -47.53 -9.49
CA ASN A 817 63.95 -47.94 -10.90
C ASN A 817 62.71 -47.66 -11.76
N VAL A 818 62.21 -46.43 -11.71
CA VAL A 818 61.49 -45.88 -12.87
C VAL A 818 62.03 -44.48 -13.14
N THR A 819 63.12 -44.43 -13.91
CA THR A 819 63.51 -43.25 -14.66
C THR A 819 62.34 -42.84 -15.56
N LEU A 820 61.74 -41.71 -15.22
CA LEU A 820 60.75 -41.02 -16.03
C LEU A 820 61.47 -40.15 -17.06
N LYS A 821 61.84 -40.74 -18.20
CA LYS A 821 61.73 -40.04 -19.47
C LYS A 821 60.31 -40.22 -19.97
#